data_AF-A0A8W8I3F8-F1
#
_entry.id   AF-A0A8W8I3F8-F1
#
_cell.length_a   1.000
_cell.length_b   1.000
_cell.length_c   1.000
_cell.angle_alpha   90.00
_cell.angle_beta   90.00
_cell.angle_gamma   90.00
#
_symmetry.space_group_name_H-M   'P 1'
#
loop_
_entity.id
_entity.type
_entity.pdbx_description
1 polymer ?
#
loop_
_entity_poly.entity_id
_entity_poly.type
_entity_poly.pdbx_seq_one_letter_code
_entity_poly.pdbx_strand_id
1 'polypeptide(L)'
;MNLIKKTFFGLLLYVLEYSVGDGNLGSNFYQVTRHLHNLLLQNYSKDIHPVLDHKKPVTISVAVIPKAIINYDEIGGTLSMSLGLELSWTDELIRWNPASFHNISALRIPSSKVWAPRLFGPNAFDTFSIDADNSCSVLYMYDGTSTYTVGVRSSTLCSPNSRYFPFDTQTCYITIITLTSFFEEIFEANHVSEHLFEENPIWTLLSLQTSVETDEIMYSSVFKIMVKLQRRHSFFMVNIFAPVIFLAIVNLFAFMLPVESGERVSYAITVLLSFTVFLSLLTDYIPKSSLTISLFSIYMFTVLVYSSLITLTVIIISDIHFTVEGQSPKSFTARMYKVCKIAKTSISCKQIKMQPERGEREPLLKRTVDSSECRKDQISNVNDEKENDFSFSKIPRQKKILLASMATVNFFSVTCFSLLAPFFPAEAERKGVSQTVVGLIFGVFEFVIFMSSPIFGNFITRIGSKFMFLAGTMVGGACAILFGLLDKSPDGTTYIVMCFLCRTVEALGCSMFVTASFAIIANVFPDNVATVFGLLETFSGLGLIAGPAVGGAFYQLGGFGLPFFVVGSITIVNGLVGYFLLGEINDAPRPRKKSILYLLWNPFSWVLMLCISCGSFSLGFLDPTLALHAEKLPELKGKAALVGLMFLVGGGIYSFTAPLWGYLTDKKGYVKTMIGIGNLVAAVGYLLMGPTPLIPDLPFKLWLLLSSLALMGLGIGCAIIPTFRGVLESAKELGLEENMDTHGMVSGLFNSCFSLGAFLGPTIGGLLADKFGFDWAATGCAGLLTFSVVILLVFSICRANSPRKPYQGSIHIYDPSASEAAVSGV
;
A
#
# COMPACT_ATOMS: atom_id res chain seq x y z
N MET A 1 -22.36 -11.50 -59.75
CA MET A 1 -23.63 -12.27 -59.58
C MET A 1 -23.56 -13.74 -60.01
N ASN A 2 -22.63 -14.16 -60.89
CA ASN A 2 -22.43 -15.58 -61.26
C ASN A 2 -21.46 -16.37 -60.34
N LEU A 3 -20.70 -15.70 -59.46
CA LEU A 3 -19.81 -16.37 -58.51
C LEU A 3 -20.54 -16.84 -57.24
N ILE A 4 -21.59 -16.13 -56.82
CA ILE A 4 -22.41 -16.44 -55.63
C ILE A 4 -23.38 -17.60 -55.91
N LYS A 5 -23.83 -17.79 -57.17
CA LYS A 5 -24.67 -18.94 -57.55
C LYS A 5 -23.90 -20.27 -57.62
N LYS A 6 -22.60 -20.25 -57.90
CA LYS A 6 -21.78 -21.48 -57.97
C LYS A 6 -21.37 -22.00 -56.59
N THR A 7 -21.18 -21.12 -55.60
CA THR A 7 -20.87 -21.53 -54.22
C THR A 7 -22.09 -22.05 -53.47
N PHE A 8 -23.29 -21.51 -53.73
CA PHE A 8 -24.51 -21.97 -53.05
C PHE A 8 -24.98 -23.36 -53.53
N PHE A 9 -24.79 -23.69 -54.82
CA PHE A 9 -25.16 -25.00 -55.37
C PHE A 9 -24.15 -26.11 -55.01
N GLY A 10 -22.88 -25.75 -54.84
CA GLY A 10 -21.85 -26.69 -54.37
C GLY A 10 -22.01 -27.08 -52.90
N LEU A 11 -22.45 -26.15 -52.04
CA LEU A 11 -22.71 -26.45 -50.64
C LEU A 11 -23.95 -27.34 -50.44
N LEU A 12 -24.98 -27.18 -51.28
CA LEU A 12 -26.21 -27.98 -51.20
C LEU A 12 -25.97 -29.44 -51.62
N LEU A 13 -25.10 -29.68 -52.60
CA LEU A 13 -24.71 -31.04 -53.01
C LEU A 13 -23.80 -31.72 -51.97
N TYR A 14 -22.90 -30.97 -51.32
CA TYR A 14 -22.05 -31.49 -50.25
C TYR A 14 -22.85 -31.86 -48.99
N VAL A 15 -23.93 -31.11 -48.69
CA VAL A 15 -24.86 -31.44 -47.58
C VAL A 15 -25.77 -32.63 -47.92
N LEU A 16 -26.10 -32.86 -49.19
CA LEU A 16 -26.90 -34.02 -49.61
C LEU A 16 -26.09 -35.32 -49.72
N GLU A 17 -24.79 -35.26 -50.06
CA GLU A 17 -23.91 -36.44 -50.04
C GLU A 17 -23.49 -36.87 -48.62
N TYR A 18 -23.45 -35.95 -47.64
CA TYR A 18 -23.15 -36.30 -46.25
C TYR A 18 -24.37 -36.85 -45.46
N SER A 19 -25.58 -36.77 -46.03
CA SER A 19 -26.82 -37.23 -45.37
C SER A 19 -27.25 -38.66 -45.75
N VAL A 20 -26.51 -39.38 -46.61
CA VAL A 20 -26.92 -40.72 -47.10
C VAL A 20 -25.90 -41.83 -46.77
N GLY A 21 -24.81 -41.53 -46.08
CA GLY A 21 -23.82 -42.53 -45.64
C GLY A 21 -23.80 -42.75 -44.12
N ASP A 22 -24.81 -43.44 -43.58
CA ASP A 22 -24.77 -44.31 -42.36
C ASP A 22 -26.17 -44.65 -41.75
N GLY A 23 -27.20 -44.81 -42.59
CA GLY A 23 -28.55 -45.17 -42.11
C GLY A 23 -28.73 -46.60 -41.56
N ASN A 24 -27.75 -47.50 -41.76
CA ASN A 24 -27.92 -48.93 -41.44
C ASN A 24 -27.20 -49.44 -40.18
N LEU A 25 -26.24 -48.70 -39.59
CA LEU A 25 -25.64 -49.10 -38.31
C LEU A 25 -26.46 -48.61 -37.10
N GLY A 26 -27.07 -47.42 -37.19
CA GLY A 26 -27.86 -46.84 -36.09
C GLY A 26 -29.21 -47.52 -35.83
N SER A 27 -29.83 -48.10 -36.88
CA SER A 27 -31.14 -48.76 -36.79
C SER A 27 -31.09 -50.08 -36.01
N ASN A 28 -30.03 -50.87 -36.20
CA ASN A 28 -29.80 -52.11 -35.46
C ASN A 28 -29.49 -51.86 -33.98
N PHE A 29 -28.68 -50.84 -33.67
CA PHE A 29 -28.34 -50.52 -32.28
C PHE A 29 -29.58 -50.07 -31.48
N TYR A 30 -30.37 -49.14 -32.03
CA TYR A 30 -31.58 -48.65 -31.37
C TYR A 30 -32.61 -49.75 -31.09
N GLN A 31 -32.83 -50.66 -32.05
CA GLN A 31 -33.76 -51.78 -31.86
C GLN A 31 -33.30 -52.75 -30.79
N VAL A 32 -31.99 -53.06 -30.74
CA VAL A 32 -31.40 -53.95 -29.72
C VAL A 32 -31.45 -53.32 -28.34
N THR A 33 -31.10 -52.04 -28.19
CA THR A 33 -31.20 -51.33 -26.90
C THR A 33 -32.65 -51.22 -26.42
N ARG A 34 -33.61 -50.99 -27.33
CA ARG A 34 -35.04 -50.94 -26.99
C ARG A 34 -35.58 -52.31 -26.56
N HIS A 35 -35.14 -53.39 -27.20
CA HIS A 35 -35.50 -54.75 -26.81
C HIS A 35 -34.97 -55.08 -25.41
N LEU A 36 -33.69 -54.77 -25.14
CA LEU A 36 -33.08 -54.93 -23.82
C LEU A 36 -33.83 -54.13 -22.73
N HIS A 37 -34.16 -52.87 -23.01
CA HIS A 37 -34.90 -52.00 -22.09
C HIS A 37 -36.28 -52.58 -21.71
N ASN A 38 -37.02 -53.11 -22.69
CA ASN A 38 -38.34 -53.69 -22.44
C ASN A 38 -38.26 -55.02 -21.67
N LEU A 39 -37.25 -55.85 -21.96
CA LEU A 39 -37.05 -57.14 -21.30
C LEU A 39 -36.70 -56.96 -19.82
N LEU A 40 -35.83 -56.00 -19.50
CA LEU A 40 -35.42 -55.71 -18.11
C LEU A 40 -36.58 -55.12 -17.27
N LEU A 41 -37.49 -54.36 -17.88
CA LEU A 41 -38.56 -53.67 -17.16
C LEU A 41 -39.90 -54.43 -17.12
N GLN A 42 -40.03 -55.58 -17.78
CA GLN A 42 -41.33 -56.27 -17.93
C GLN A 42 -41.95 -56.71 -16.59
N ASN A 43 -41.12 -57.11 -15.62
CA ASN A 43 -41.54 -57.55 -14.27
C ASN A 43 -40.90 -56.72 -13.15
N TYR A 44 -40.41 -55.53 -13.45
CA TYR A 44 -39.73 -54.67 -12.49
C TYR A 44 -40.72 -53.66 -11.89
N SER A 45 -40.74 -53.55 -10.56
CA SER A 45 -41.51 -52.52 -9.85
C SER A 45 -40.56 -51.59 -9.12
N LYS A 46 -40.68 -50.28 -9.38
CA LYS A 46 -39.85 -49.24 -8.76
C LYS A 46 -40.08 -49.05 -7.26
N ASP A 47 -41.20 -49.53 -6.74
CA ASP A 47 -41.59 -49.36 -5.34
C ASP A 47 -41.12 -50.53 -4.46
N ILE A 48 -40.48 -51.54 -5.05
CA ILE A 48 -39.94 -52.72 -4.36
C ILE A 48 -38.41 -52.62 -4.34
N HIS A 49 -37.78 -53.00 -3.22
CA HIS A 49 -36.33 -52.97 -3.09
C HIS A 49 -35.63 -53.86 -4.14
N PRO A 50 -34.47 -53.43 -4.67
CA PRO A 50 -33.77 -54.10 -5.77
C PRO A 50 -32.92 -55.30 -5.32
N VAL A 51 -33.43 -56.09 -4.36
CA VAL A 51 -32.73 -57.23 -3.75
C VAL A 51 -33.63 -58.47 -3.84
N LEU A 52 -33.04 -59.64 -4.14
CA LEU A 52 -33.81 -60.89 -4.23
C LEU A 52 -34.22 -61.43 -2.85
N ASP A 53 -33.44 -61.13 -1.81
CA ASP A 53 -33.74 -61.50 -0.42
C ASP A 53 -34.24 -60.29 0.36
N HIS A 54 -35.50 -60.32 0.79
CA HIS A 54 -36.13 -59.26 1.58
C HIS A 54 -35.48 -59.01 2.94
N LYS A 55 -34.63 -59.92 3.44
CA LYS A 55 -33.90 -59.73 4.70
C LYS A 55 -32.55 -59.03 4.53
N LYS A 56 -32.09 -58.86 3.29
CA LYS A 56 -30.79 -58.27 2.98
C LYS A 56 -30.94 -56.75 2.75
N PRO A 57 -30.18 -55.91 3.46
CA PRO A 57 -30.23 -54.47 3.24
C PRO A 57 -29.58 -54.07 1.91
N VAL A 58 -30.08 -52.99 1.31
CA VAL A 58 -29.47 -52.30 0.18
C VAL A 58 -28.38 -51.37 0.71
N THR A 59 -27.12 -51.63 0.38
CA THR A 59 -26.03 -50.70 0.66
C THR A 59 -25.99 -49.61 -0.41
N ILE A 60 -26.10 -48.36 0.02
CA ILE A 60 -26.07 -47.16 -0.83
C ILE A 60 -24.75 -46.43 -0.54
N SER A 61 -23.80 -46.51 -1.48
CA SER A 61 -22.57 -45.73 -1.39
C SER A 61 -22.83 -44.30 -1.87
N VAL A 62 -22.48 -43.31 -1.04
CA VAL A 62 -22.74 -41.89 -1.29
C VAL A 62 -21.42 -41.15 -1.46
N ALA A 63 -21.20 -40.58 -2.64
CA ALA A 63 -20.14 -39.61 -2.89
C ALA A 63 -20.74 -38.19 -2.93
N VAL A 64 -20.07 -37.24 -2.28
CA VAL A 64 -20.52 -35.85 -2.17
C VAL A 64 -19.64 -34.94 -3.02
N ILE A 65 -20.28 -34.11 -3.82
CA ILE A 65 -19.65 -33.15 -4.73
C ILE A 65 -20.15 -31.75 -4.37
N PRO A 66 -19.41 -30.95 -3.57
CA PRO A 66 -19.83 -29.59 -3.28
C PRO A 66 -19.84 -28.73 -4.55
N LYS A 67 -20.97 -28.06 -4.85
CA LYS A 67 -21.08 -27.17 -6.01
C LYS A 67 -20.90 -25.70 -5.62
N ALA A 68 -21.73 -25.18 -4.72
CA ALA A 68 -21.66 -23.78 -4.33
C ALA A 68 -22.31 -23.52 -2.97
N ILE A 69 -21.77 -22.53 -2.24
CA ILE A 69 -22.42 -21.95 -1.05
C ILE A 69 -23.36 -20.86 -1.55
N ILE A 70 -24.68 -21.05 -1.36
CA ILE A 70 -25.70 -20.12 -1.84
C ILE A 70 -25.83 -18.94 -0.88
N ASN A 71 -26.04 -19.24 0.40
CA ASN A 71 -26.19 -18.22 1.43
C ASN A 71 -25.88 -18.79 2.82
N TYR A 72 -25.44 -17.92 3.73
CA TYR A 72 -25.36 -18.22 5.16
C TYR A 72 -26.04 -17.07 5.90
N ASP A 73 -27.22 -17.33 6.47
CA ASP A 73 -27.93 -16.37 7.29
C ASP A 73 -27.46 -16.49 8.73
N GLU A 74 -26.75 -15.45 9.19
CA GLU A 74 -26.18 -15.36 10.53
C GLU A 74 -27.25 -15.09 11.61
N ILE A 75 -28.37 -14.47 11.24
CA ILE A 75 -29.45 -14.12 12.17
C ILE A 75 -30.34 -15.34 12.38
N GLY A 76 -30.76 -15.98 11.29
CA GLY A 76 -31.56 -17.20 11.32
C GLY A 76 -30.75 -18.46 11.66
N GLY A 77 -29.42 -18.40 11.57
CA GLY A 77 -28.54 -19.57 11.76
C GLY A 77 -28.80 -20.63 10.69
N THR A 78 -28.90 -20.25 9.42
CA THR A 78 -29.20 -21.19 8.33
C THR A 78 -28.11 -21.19 7.27
N LEU A 79 -27.68 -22.39 6.86
CA LEU A 79 -26.74 -22.60 5.76
C LEU A 79 -27.49 -23.14 4.55
N SER A 80 -27.45 -22.39 3.45
CA SER A 80 -27.97 -22.79 2.14
C SER A 80 -26.83 -23.17 1.20
N MET A 81 -26.81 -24.43 0.75
CA MET A 81 -25.75 -24.96 -0.11
C MET A 81 -26.32 -25.80 -1.26
N SER A 82 -25.64 -25.76 -2.40
CA SER A 82 -25.86 -26.66 -3.53
C SER A 82 -24.79 -27.76 -3.53
N LEU A 83 -25.25 -29.00 -3.56
CA LEU A 83 -24.44 -30.22 -3.56
C LEU A 83 -24.82 -31.06 -4.78
N GLY A 84 -23.87 -31.83 -5.32
CA GLY A 84 -24.14 -33.02 -6.12
C GLY A 84 -23.98 -34.25 -5.23
N LEU A 85 -24.94 -35.17 -5.29
CA LEU A 85 -24.82 -36.49 -4.67
C LEU A 85 -24.71 -37.52 -5.79
N GLU A 86 -23.67 -38.35 -5.73
CA GLU A 86 -23.55 -39.54 -6.57
C GLU A 86 -23.82 -40.76 -5.69
N LEU A 87 -24.93 -41.42 -5.97
CA LEU A 87 -25.43 -42.58 -5.24
C LEU A 87 -25.12 -43.82 -6.07
N SER A 88 -24.56 -44.83 -5.44
CA SER A 88 -24.27 -46.11 -6.08
C SER A 88 -24.86 -47.26 -5.27
N TRP A 89 -25.56 -48.17 -5.92
CA TRP A 89 -26.08 -49.40 -5.33
C TRP A 89 -26.06 -50.52 -6.36
N THR A 90 -26.21 -51.76 -5.91
CA THR A 90 -26.33 -52.93 -6.79
C THR A 90 -27.78 -53.37 -6.89
N ASP A 91 -28.32 -53.42 -8.10
CA ASP A 91 -29.65 -53.94 -8.41
C ASP A 91 -29.54 -55.39 -8.89
N GLU A 92 -30.07 -56.34 -8.11
CA GLU A 92 -29.98 -57.77 -8.42
C GLU A 92 -30.99 -58.20 -9.50
N LEU A 93 -32.02 -57.39 -9.75
CA LEU A 93 -33.09 -57.66 -10.72
C LEU A 93 -32.74 -57.19 -12.13
N ILE A 94 -31.87 -56.19 -12.26
CA ILE A 94 -31.43 -55.61 -13.54
C ILE A 94 -30.01 -56.09 -13.87
N ARG A 95 -29.88 -57.25 -14.52
CA ARG A 95 -28.60 -57.80 -15.01
C ARG A 95 -28.76 -58.39 -16.41
N TRP A 96 -27.74 -58.28 -17.24
CA TRP A 96 -27.74 -58.91 -18.57
C TRP A 96 -26.33 -59.35 -18.98
N ASN A 97 -26.25 -60.27 -19.93
CA ASN A 97 -24.98 -60.67 -20.52
C ASN A 97 -24.67 -59.77 -21.74
N PRO A 98 -23.56 -58.98 -21.73
CA PRO A 98 -23.21 -58.12 -22.86
C PRO A 98 -23.09 -58.86 -24.19
N ALA A 99 -22.60 -60.11 -24.18
CA ALA A 99 -22.40 -60.92 -25.38
C ALA A 99 -23.71 -61.18 -26.14
N SER A 100 -24.85 -61.22 -25.44
CA SER A 100 -26.17 -61.46 -26.03
C SER A 100 -26.80 -60.21 -26.66
N PHE A 101 -26.25 -59.02 -26.40
CA PHE A 101 -26.83 -57.74 -26.81
C PHE A 101 -25.76 -56.82 -27.41
N HIS A 102 -25.02 -57.30 -28.42
CA HIS A 102 -24.00 -56.52 -29.15
C HIS A 102 -22.95 -55.83 -28.25
N ASN A 103 -22.53 -56.49 -27.15
CA ASN A 103 -21.54 -55.97 -26.19
C ASN A 103 -21.93 -54.65 -25.50
N ILE A 104 -23.22 -54.39 -25.32
CA ILE A 104 -23.69 -53.26 -24.49
C ILE A 104 -23.31 -53.55 -23.04
N SER A 105 -22.39 -52.75 -22.48
CA SER A 105 -21.91 -52.85 -21.10
C SER A 105 -22.63 -51.93 -20.13
N ALA A 106 -23.30 -50.89 -20.63
CA ALA A 106 -24.00 -49.89 -19.82
C ALA A 106 -25.31 -49.43 -20.48
N LEU A 107 -26.32 -49.16 -19.66
CA LEU A 107 -27.66 -48.75 -20.08
C LEU A 107 -28.17 -47.62 -19.19
N ARG A 108 -28.71 -46.54 -19.78
CA ARG A 108 -29.36 -45.44 -19.03
C ARG A 108 -30.87 -45.64 -19.00
N ILE A 109 -31.46 -45.58 -17.82
CA ILE A 109 -32.91 -45.70 -17.61
C ILE A 109 -33.40 -44.50 -16.79
N PRO A 110 -34.48 -43.80 -17.20
CA PRO A 110 -35.04 -42.70 -16.42
C PRO A 110 -35.38 -43.11 -14.98
N SER A 111 -35.04 -42.28 -13.99
CA SER A 111 -35.28 -42.57 -12.57
C SER A 111 -36.76 -42.76 -12.22
N SER A 112 -37.68 -42.28 -13.07
CA SER A 112 -39.14 -42.46 -12.89
C SER A 112 -39.63 -43.90 -13.09
N LYS A 113 -38.83 -44.77 -13.73
CA LYS A 113 -39.19 -46.16 -14.08
C LYS A 113 -38.48 -47.23 -13.25
N VAL A 114 -37.42 -46.85 -12.54
CA VAL A 114 -36.57 -47.76 -11.77
C VAL A 114 -36.56 -47.37 -10.30
N TRP A 115 -36.18 -48.30 -9.42
CA TRP A 115 -36.03 -47.98 -8.01
C TRP A 115 -34.86 -47.00 -7.82
N ALA A 116 -35.05 -46.00 -6.97
CA ALA A 116 -34.01 -45.08 -6.54
C ALA A 116 -34.30 -44.67 -5.08
N PRO A 117 -33.27 -44.49 -4.24
CA PRO A 117 -33.47 -44.20 -2.82
C PRO A 117 -34.13 -42.84 -2.62
N ARG A 118 -35.12 -42.77 -1.74
CA ARG A 118 -35.85 -41.53 -1.41
C ARG A 118 -35.15 -40.82 -0.26
N LEU A 119 -34.31 -39.84 -0.59
CA LEU A 119 -33.54 -39.05 0.38
C LEU A 119 -34.41 -37.96 1.04
N PHE A 120 -34.24 -37.77 2.34
CA PHE A 120 -34.88 -36.73 3.15
C PHE A 120 -33.87 -36.07 4.09
N GLY A 121 -33.93 -34.74 4.20
CA GLY A 121 -33.07 -33.98 5.12
C GLY A 121 -33.80 -33.62 6.42
N PRO A 122 -33.63 -34.37 7.53
CA PRO A 122 -34.42 -34.14 8.74
C PRO A 122 -34.08 -32.83 9.46
N ASN A 123 -32.91 -32.24 9.19
CA ASN A 123 -32.49 -30.95 9.75
C ASN A 123 -32.59 -29.80 8.73
N ALA A 124 -33.34 -30.00 7.65
CA ALA A 124 -33.64 -28.94 6.70
C ALA A 124 -34.60 -27.92 7.35
N PHE A 125 -34.24 -26.64 7.28
CA PHE A 125 -35.01 -25.53 7.81
C PHE A 125 -36.15 -25.09 6.87
N ASP A 126 -35.91 -25.11 5.56
CA ASP A 126 -36.86 -24.61 4.56
C ASP A 126 -36.99 -25.57 3.36
N THR A 127 -35.91 -25.78 2.61
CA THR A 127 -35.92 -26.62 1.40
C THR A 127 -34.84 -27.70 1.43
N PHE A 128 -35.25 -28.95 1.23
CA PHE A 128 -34.40 -30.05 0.78
C PHE A 128 -34.94 -30.53 -0.57
N SER A 129 -34.54 -29.84 -1.64
CA SER A 129 -35.02 -30.15 -2.99
C SER A 129 -33.96 -30.90 -3.77
N ILE A 130 -34.34 -32.06 -4.29
CA ILE A 130 -33.54 -32.81 -5.25
C ILE A 130 -33.87 -32.24 -6.63
N ASP A 131 -32.88 -31.65 -7.29
CA ASP A 131 -32.95 -31.12 -8.65
C ASP A 131 -32.91 -32.28 -9.66
N ALA A 132 -33.96 -33.11 -9.60
CA ALA A 132 -34.18 -34.23 -10.49
C ALA A 132 -35.37 -33.87 -11.39
N ASP A 133 -35.11 -33.15 -12.48
CA ASP A 133 -36.05 -33.12 -13.59
C ASP A 133 -36.34 -34.55 -14.05
N ASN A 134 -37.53 -34.79 -14.61
CA ASN A 134 -37.95 -36.10 -15.17
C ASN A 134 -36.98 -36.68 -16.25
N SER A 135 -35.96 -35.92 -16.63
CA SER A 135 -34.87 -36.28 -17.54
C SER A 135 -33.65 -36.95 -16.88
N CYS A 136 -33.51 -36.97 -15.55
CA CYS A 136 -32.37 -37.62 -14.90
C CYS A 136 -32.47 -39.16 -15.03
N SER A 137 -31.43 -39.79 -15.57
CA SER A 137 -31.35 -41.23 -15.80
C SER A 137 -30.36 -41.89 -14.85
N VAL A 138 -30.74 -43.04 -14.28
CA VAL A 138 -29.83 -43.96 -13.59
C VAL A 138 -29.01 -44.71 -14.64
N LEU A 139 -27.69 -44.76 -14.46
CA LEU A 139 -26.78 -45.54 -15.29
C LEU A 139 -26.63 -46.93 -14.67
N TYR A 140 -27.04 -47.96 -15.39
CA TYR A 140 -26.85 -49.36 -15.01
C TYR A 140 -25.69 -49.97 -15.81
N MET A 141 -24.84 -50.73 -15.13
CA MET A 141 -23.83 -51.60 -15.72
C MET A 141 -24.38 -53.03 -15.86
N TYR A 142 -23.78 -53.83 -16.73
CA TYR A 142 -24.24 -55.20 -17.04
C TYR A 142 -24.32 -56.14 -15.83
N ASP A 143 -23.51 -55.88 -14.79
CA ASP A 143 -23.43 -56.61 -13.53
C ASP A 143 -24.47 -56.17 -12.49
N GLY A 144 -25.31 -55.18 -12.82
CA GLY A 144 -26.32 -54.61 -11.95
C GLY A 144 -25.81 -53.47 -11.07
N THR A 145 -24.54 -53.06 -11.20
CA THR A 145 -24.04 -51.85 -10.53
C THR A 145 -24.74 -50.64 -11.14
N SER A 146 -25.36 -49.82 -10.30
CA SER A 146 -26.15 -48.66 -10.73
C SER A 146 -25.62 -47.38 -10.09
N THR A 147 -25.57 -46.31 -10.89
CA THR A 147 -25.09 -45.00 -10.45
C THR A 147 -26.13 -43.94 -10.78
N TYR A 148 -26.47 -43.14 -9.78
CA TYR A 148 -27.47 -42.08 -9.87
C TYR A 148 -26.90 -40.78 -9.30
N THR A 149 -26.73 -39.79 -10.17
CA THR A 149 -26.19 -38.48 -9.80
C THR A 149 -27.31 -37.44 -9.78
N VAL A 150 -27.49 -36.78 -8.64
CA VAL A 150 -28.53 -35.76 -8.44
C VAL A 150 -27.97 -34.47 -7.87
N GLY A 151 -28.54 -33.34 -8.27
CA GLY A 151 -28.32 -32.06 -7.59
C GLY A 151 -29.20 -31.98 -6.34
N VAL A 152 -28.66 -31.48 -5.24
CA VAL A 152 -29.39 -31.23 -3.99
C VAL A 152 -29.18 -29.78 -3.59
N ARG A 153 -30.28 -29.08 -3.35
CA ARG A 153 -30.28 -27.78 -2.70
C ARG A 153 -30.80 -27.96 -1.28
N SER A 154 -29.92 -27.71 -0.31
CA SER A 154 -30.21 -27.93 1.10
C SER A 154 -30.09 -26.61 1.86
N SER A 155 -31.13 -26.27 2.62
CA SER A 155 -31.12 -25.18 3.61
C SER A 155 -31.21 -25.80 5.00
N THR A 156 -30.11 -25.83 5.76
CA THR A 156 -30.02 -26.53 7.05
C THR A 156 -29.80 -25.59 8.22
N LEU A 157 -30.38 -25.92 9.37
CA LEU A 157 -30.14 -25.19 10.61
C LEU A 157 -28.71 -25.42 11.12
N CYS A 158 -28.03 -24.35 11.51
CA CYS A 158 -26.65 -24.33 11.96
C CYS A 158 -26.51 -23.40 13.17
N SER A 159 -25.62 -23.74 14.10
CA SER A 159 -25.37 -22.92 15.29
C SER A 159 -24.31 -21.84 15.00
N PRO A 160 -24.67 -20.55 14.90
CA PRO A 160 -23.72 -19.51 14.56
C PRO A 160 -22.78 -19.18 15.73
N ASN A 161 -21.48 -19.11 15.45
CA ASN A 161 -20.45 -18.69 16.41
C ASN A 161 -19.65 -17.49 15.89
N SER A 162 -20.05 -16.29 16.30
CA SER A 162 -19.43 -15.02 15.87
C SER A 162 -18.37 -14.47 16.84
N ARG A 163 -17.89 -15.26 17.82
CA ARG A 163 -17.02 -14.73 18.89
C ARG A 163 -15.75 -14.06 18.37
N TYR A 164 -15.10 -14.66 17.38
CA TYR A 164 -13.84 -14.20 16.79
C TYR A 164 -14.00 -13.43 15.48
N PHE A 165 -15.17 -12.85 15.22
CA PHE A 165 -15.42 -12.04 14.02
C PHE A 165 -14.33 -10.98 13.81
N PRO A 166 -13.82 -10.78 12.56
CA PRO A 166 -14.21 -11.42 11.30
C PRO A 166 -13.41 -12.69 10.96
N PHE A 167 -12.65 -13.24 11.91
CA PHE A 167 -11.87 -14.49 11.77
C PHE A 167 -12.65 -15.71 12.26
N ASP A 168 -13.98 -15.62 12.26
CA ASP A 168 -14.86 -16.68 12.73
C ASP A 168 -14.88 -17.87 11.76
N THR A 169 -15.06 -19.06 12.35
CA THR A 169 -15.27 -20.32 11.63
C THR A 169 -16.61 -20.90 12.02
N GLN A 170 -17.40 -21.31 11.03
CA GLN A 170 -18.71 -21.91 11.23
C GLN A 170 -18.65 -23.40 10.89
N THR A 171 -19.27 -24.23 11.73
CA THR A 171 -19.38 -25.68 11.51
C THR A 171 -20.85 -26.04 11.45
N CYS A 172 -21.30 -26.51 10.29
CA CYS A 172 -22.68 -26.90 10.05
C CYS A 172 -22.76 -28.38 9.69
N TYR A 173 -23.87 -29.02 10.04
CA TYR A 173 -24.14 -30.42 9.70
C TYR A 173 -25.33 -30.48 8.75
N ILE A 174 -25.20 -31.20 7.65
CA ILE A 174 -26.31 -31.54 6.75
C ILE A 174 -26.58 -33.03 6.95
N THR A 175 -27.77 -33.37 7.40
CA THR A 175 -28.15 -34.75 7.67
C THR A 175 -29.07 -35.25 6.56
N ILE A 176 -28.88 -36.50 6.13
CA ILE A 176 -29.69 -37.17 5.12
C ILE A 176 -30.08 -38.54 5.68
N ILE A 177 -31.37 -38.86 5.60
CA ILE A 177 -31.94 -40.18 5.90
C ILE A 177 -32.75 -40.66 4.69
N THR A 178 -33.12 -41.93 4.67
CA THR A 178 -34.09 -42.45 3.70
C THR A 178 -35.47 -42.60 4.33
N LEU A 179 -36.52 -42.35 3.54
CA LEU A 179 -37.90 -42.24 4.04
C LEU A 179 -38.53 -43.62 4.36
N THR A 180 -37.91 -44.71 3.91
CA THR A 180 -38.29 -46.12 4.10
C THR A 180 -37.40 -46.76 5.17
N SER A 181 -37.49 -46.27 6.41
CA SER A 181 -36.53 -46.56 7.47
C SER A 181 -37.00 -47.71 8.38
N PHE A 182 -36.72 -48.96 7.97
CA PHE A 182 -36.64 -50.14 8.84
C PHE A 182 -35.43 -51.01 8.43
N PHE A 183 -34.19 -50.55 8.66
CA PHE A 183 -32.94 -51.28 8.32
C PHE A 183 -32.78 -51.84 6.89
N GLU A 184 -33.69 -51.56 5.96
CA GLU A 184 -33.64 -52.06 4.58
C GLU A 184 -32.59 -51.34 3.73
N GLU A 185 -32.09 -50.18 4.17
CA GLU A 185 -31.14 -49.34 3.46
C GLU A 185 -30.02 -48.87 4.40
N ILE A 186 -28.76 -49.06 3.99
CA ILE A 186 -27.57 -48.70 4.76
C ILE A 186 -26.69 -47.77 3.93
N PHE A 187 -26.29 -46.63 4.48
CA PHE A 187 -25.35 -45.74 3.81
C PHE A 187 -23.91 -46.19 4.00
N GLU A 188 -23.12 -46.01 2.96
CA GLU A 188 -21.66 -46.12 2.99
C GLU A 188 -21.05 -44.82 2.45
N ALA A 189 -20.10 -44.23 3.19
CA ALA A 189 -19.43 -43.03 2.74
C ALA A 189 -18.36 -43.36 1.69
N ASN A 190 -18.41 -42.68 0.55
CA ASN A 190 -17.41 -42.77 -0.50
C ASN A 190 -16.64 -41.44 -0.64
N HIS A 191 -15.72 -41.34 -1.60
CA HIS A 191 -14.82 -40.20 -1.77
C HIS A 191 -15.58 -38.87 -1.96
N VAL A 192 -15.04 -37.79 -1.40
CA VAL A 192 -15.51 -36.40 -1.61
C VAL A 192 -14.71 -35.79 -2.76
N SER A 193 -15.37 -35.30 -3.81
CA SER A 193 -14.70 -34.71 -4.98
C SER A 193 -14.91 -33.20 -5.01
N GLU A 194 -13.86 -32.43 -4.70
CA GLU A 194 -13.92 -30.96 -4.60
C GLU A 194 -13.67 -30.23 -5.94
N HIS A 195 -13.40 -30.95 -7.03
CA HIS A 195 -12.97 -30.38 -8.31
C HIS A 195 -13.99 -29.45 -9.00
N LEU A 196 -15.26 -29.50 -8.60
CA LEU A 196 -16.37 -28.75 -9.21
C LEU A 196 -16.92 -27.64 -8.30
N PHE A 197 -16.21 -27.28 -7.24
CA PHE A 197 -16.65 -26.25 -6.30
C PHE A 197 -16.41 -24.84 -6.83
N GLU A 198 -17.47 -24.03 -6.82
CA GLU A 198 -17.45 -22.62 -7.19
C GLU A 198 -17.16 -21.75 -5.95
N GLU A 199 -16.12 -20.92 -6.02
CA GLU A 199 -15.70 -20.12 -4.86
C GLU A 199 -16.74 -19.06 -4.47
N ASN A 200 -17.00 -18.96 -3.16
CA ASN A 200 -17.88 -17.93 -2.62
C ASN A 200 -17.07 -16.65 -2.23
N PRO A 201 -17.60 -15.44 -2.53
CA PRO A 201 -16.90 -14.17 -2.27
C PRO A 201 -16.86 -13.78 -0.78
N ILE A 202 -17.67 -14.40 0.07
CA ILE A 202 -17.78 -14.09 1.51
C ILE A 202 -17.18 -15.22 2.36
N TRP A 203 -17.40 -16.47 1.97
CA TRP A 203 -17.02 -17.67 2.73
C TRP A 203 -16.03 -18.55 1.97
N THR A 204 -15.02 -19.07 2.67
CA THR A 204 -14.12 -20.12 2.18
C THR A 204 -14.52 -21.45 2.79
N LEU A 205 -14.71 -22.47 1.94
CA LEU A 205 -14.89 -23.85 2.37
C LEU A 205 -13.53 -24.40 2.84
N LEU A 206 -13.39 -24.73 4.13
CA LEU A 206 -12.16 -25.28 4.69
C LEU A 206 -12.08 -26.80 4.55
N SER A 207 -13.20 -27.47 4.81
CA SER A 207 -13.29 -28.92 4.74
C SER A 207 -14.74 -29.37 4.66
N LEU A 208 -14.97 -30.42 3.89
CA LEU A 208 -16.22 -31.16 3.87
C LEU A 208 -15.91 -32.61 4.28
N GLN A 209 -16.52 -33.08 5.37
CA GLN A 209 -16.33 -34.44 5.87
C GLN A 209 -17.66 -35.17 5.93
N THR A 210 -17.66 -36.46 5.60
CA THR A 210 -18.85 -37.32 5.65
C THR A 210 -18.71 -38.35 6.75
N SER A 211 -19.75 -38.53 7.56
CA SER A 211 -19.85 -39.61 8.54
C SER A 211 -21.17 -40.35 8.39
N VAL A 212 -21.16 -41.65 8.68
CA VAL A 212 -22.38 -42.47 8.75
C VAL A 212 -22.58 -42.85 10.22
N GLU A 213 -23.75 -42.56 10.74
CA GLU A 213 -24.17 -42.93 12.09
C GLU A 213 -25.44 -43.77 12.01
N THR A 214 -25.61 -44.72 12.93
CA THR A 214 -26.87 -45.45 13.10
C THR A 214 -27.66 -44.80 14.21
N ASP A 215 -28.90 -44.38 13.90
CA ASP A 215 -29.83 -43.91 14.92
C ASP A 215 -30.52 -45.11 15.57
N GLU A 216 -30.24 -45.33 16.85
CA GLU A 216 -30.77 -46.44 17.64
C GLU A 216 -32.29 -46.33 17.89
N ILE A 217 -32.86 -45.12 17.81
CA ILE A 217 -34.28 -44.87 18.09
C ILE A 217 -35.13 -45.11 16.85
N MET A 218 -34.64 -44.65 15.69
CA MET A 218 -35.34 -44.75 14.41
C MET A 218 -34.94 -46.00 13.62
N TYR A 219 -33.98 -46.80 14.12
CA TYR A 219 -33.47 -48.01 13.45
C TYR A 219 -33.06 -47.73 11.98
N SER A 220 -32.42 -46.58 11.76
CA SER A 220 -32.12 -46.04 10.44
C SER A 220 -30.66 -45.63 10.30
N SER A 221 -30.09 -45.80 9.11
CA SER A 221 -28.79 -45.26 8.76
C SER A 221 -28.91 -43.75 8.47
N VAL A 222 -28.06 -42.96 9.12
CA VAL A 222 -28.03 -41.49 9.03
C VAL A 222 -26.73 -41.05 8.39
N PHE A 223 -26.82 -40.41 7.23
CA PHE A 223 -25.67 -39.84 6.54
C PHE A 223 -25.49 -38.38 6.93
N LYS A 224 -24.35 -38.02 7.54
CA LYS A 224 -24.04 -36.66 7.98
C LYS A 224 -22.90 -36.08 7.15
N ILE A 225 -23.09 -34.84 6.70
CA ILE A 225 -22.09 -34.04 6.01
C ILE A 225 -21.73 -32.87 6.92
N MET A 226 -20.51 -32.86 7.45
CA MET A 226 -19.96 -31.74 8.19
C MET A 226 -19.30 -30.74 7.24
N VAL A 227 -19.85 -29.53 7.19
CA VAL A 227 -19.35 -28.42 6.39
C VAL A 227 -18.68 -27.41 7.30
N LYS A 228 -17.37 -27.19 7.11
CA LYS A 228 -16.61 -26.18 7.87
C LYS A 228 -16.28 -24.99 6.98
N LEU A 229 -16.74 -23.82 7.39
CA LEU A 229 -16.61 -22.55 6.66
C LEU A 229 -15.74 -21.56 7.45
N GLN A 230 -14.99 -20.72 6.74
CA GLN A 230 -14.27 -19.58 7.31
C GLN A 230 -14.62 -18.31 6.56
N ARG A 231 -14.78 -17.19 7.28
CA ARG A 231 -15.08 -15.89 6.66
C ARG A 231 -13.85 -15.28 5.99
N ARG A 232 -14.04 -14.69 4.81
CA ARG A 232 -13.02 -13.85 4.16
C ARG A 232 -12.92 -12.50 4.89
N HIS A 233 -11.84 -12.31 5.64
CA HIS A 233 -11.65 -11.17 6.53
C HIS A 233 -11.09 -9.90 5.85
N SER A 234 -10.56 -9.99 4.62
CA SER A 234 -9.86 -8.87 3.95
C SER A 234 -10.71 -7.61 3.79
N PHE A 235 -11.99 -7.76 3.42
CA PHE A 235 -12.93 -6.63 3.30
C PHE A 235 -13.13 -5.92 4.64
N PHE A 236 -13.33 -6.67 5.72
CA PHE A 236 -13.52 -6.15 7.07
C PHE A 236 -12.24 -5.46 7.58
N MET A 237 -11.05 -5.97 7.25
CA MET A 237 -9.78 -5.35 7.68
C MET A 237 -9.60 -3.94 7.11
N VAL A 238 -9.82 -3.76 5.80
CA VAL A 238 -9.57 -2.49 5.13
C VAL A 238 -10.70 -1.49 5.39
N ASN A 239 -11.95 -1.92 5.27
CA ASN A 239 -13.09 -1.00 5.30
C ASN A 239 -13.67 -0.76 6.70
N ILE A 240 -13.39 -1.65 7.65
CA ILE A 240 -13.93 -1.55 9.01
C ILE A 240 -12.79 -1.29 10.02
N PHE A 241 -11.74 -2.11 10.06
CA PHE A 241 -10.70 -1.98 11.09
C PHE A 241 -9.77 -0.78 10.86
N ALA A 242 -9.31 -0.53 9.62
CA ALA A 242 -8.37 0.56 9.36
C ALA A 242 -8.93 1.96 9.72
N PRO A 243 -10.19 2.32 9.40
CA PRO A 243 -10.78 3.58 9.83
C PRO A 243 -10.90 3.70 11.36
N VAL A 244 -11.22 2.60 12.07
CA VAL A 244 -11.30 2.61 13.55
C VAL A 244 -9.94 2.88 14.18
N ILE A 245 -8.90 2.22 13.69
CA ILE A 245 -7.52 2.44 14.15
C ILE A 245 -7.09 3.88 13.87
N PHE A 246 -7.41 4.40 12.67
CA PHE A 246 -7.13 5.78 12.31
C PHE A 246 -7.83 6.77 13.24
N LEU A 247 -9.14 6.60 13.48
CA LEU A 247 -9.90 7.45 14.42
C LEU A 247 -9.34 7.36 15.84
N ALA A 248 -8.90 6.18 16.28
CA ALA A 248 -8.26 6.02 17.59
C ALA A 248 -6.93 6.80 17.70
N ILE A 249 -6.11 6.80 16.64
CA ILE A 249 -4.87 7.58 16.57
C ILE A 249 -5.17 9.09 16.55
N VAL A 250 -6.14 9.52 15.73
CA VAL A 250 -6.62 10.91 15.67
C VAL A 250 -7.06 11.39 17.05
N ASN A 251 -7.72 10.55 17.83
CA ASN A 251 -8.14 10.87 19.19
C ASN A 251 -6.97 11.24 20.14
N LEU A 252 -5.77 10.69 19.93
CA LEU A 252 -4.58 11.01 20.73
C LEU A 252 -4.04 12.42 20.44
N PHE A 253 -4.23 12.93 19.22
CA PHE A 253 -3.79 14.28 18.84
C PHE A 253 -4.57 15.39 19.54
N ALA A 254 -5.72 15.08 20.16
CA ALA A 254 -6.47 16.03 20.98
C ALA A 254 -5.64 16.56 22.18
N PHE A 255 -4.62 15.82 22.63
CA PHE A 255 -3.68 16.25 23.67
C PHE A 255 -2.48 17.05 23.14
N MET A 256 -2.15 16.89 21.86
CA MET A 256 -1.04 17.61 21.21
C MET A 256 -1.42 19.02 20.79
N LEU A 257 -2.72 19.29 20.59
CA LEU A 257 -3.17 20.63 20.22
C LEU A 257 -3.05 21.58 21.44
N PRO A 258 -2.34 22.72 21.31
CA PRO A 258 -2.25 23.71 22.37
C PRO A 258 -3.63 24.29 22.68
N VAL A 259 -3.91 24.55 23.97
CA VAL A 259 -5.23 25.05 24.43
C VAL A 259 -5.52 26.45 23.87
N GLU A 260 -4.48 27.25 23.64
CA GLU A 260 -4.55 28.60 23.05
C GLU A 260 -5.19 28.65 21.65
N SER A 261 -5.27 27.51 20.96
CA SER A 261 -5.84 27.41 19.62
C SER A 261 -7.36 27.63 19.59
N GLY A 262 -8.08 27.51 20.70
CA GLY A 262 -9.56 27.53 20.75
C GLY A 262 -10.24 26.30 20.13
N GLU A 263 -9.62 25.66 19.16
CA GLU A 263 -10.17 24.52 18.39
C GLU A 263 -10.03 23.16 19.09
N ARG A 264 -9.34 23.10 20.23
CA ARG A 264 -9.02 21.83 20.92
C ARG A 264 -10.27 21.05 21.36
N VAL A 265 -11.25 21.76 21.90
CA VAL A 265 -12.52 21.16 22.36
C VAL A 265 -13.37 20.74 21.16
N SER A 266 -13.46 21.59 20.13
CA SER A 266 -14.19 21.33 18.89
C SER A 266 -13.65 20.09 18.16
N TYR A 267 -12.33 19.95 18.08
CA TYR A 267 -11.67 18.77 17.55
C TYR A 267 -12.07 17.49 18.29
N ALA A 268 -11.97 17.47 19.63
CA ALA A 268 -12.30 16.29 20.44
C ALA A 268 -13.78 15.86 20.27
N ILE A 269 -14.71 16.82 20.22
CA ILE A 269 -16.14 16.55 19.97
C ILE A 269 -16.34 16.00 18.55
N THR A 270 -15.66 16.56 17.55
CA THR A 270 -15.78 16.12 16.15
C THR A 270 -15.27 14.69 15.96
N VAL A 271 -14.19 14.31 16.62
CA VAL A 271 -13.66 12.93 16.60
C VAL A 271 -14.65 11.96 17.27
N LEU A 272 -15.23 12.34 18.42
CA LEU A 272 -16.26 11.54 19.09
C LEU A 272 -17.49 11.34 18.19
N LEU A 273 -18.00 12.42 17.57
CA LEU A 273 -19.15 12.35 16.66
C LEU A 273 -18.84 11.49 15.43
N SER A 274 -17.67 11.67 14.82
CA SER A 274 -17.24 10.88 13.65
C SER A 274 -17.20 9.38 13.98
N PHE A 275 -16.71 9.03 15.17
CA PHE A 275 -16.71 7.65 15.65
C PHE A 275 -18.14 7.12 15.88
N THR A 276 -19.03 7.90 16.49
CA THR A 276 -20.44 7.51 16.71
C THR A 276 -21.18 7.30 15.38
N VAL A 277 -21.00 8.19 14.41
CA VAL A 277 -21.58 8.05 13.05
C VAL A 277 -21.05 6.79 12.37
N PHE A 278 -19.74 6.57 12.43
CA PHE A 278 -19.12 5.38 11.84
C PHE A 278 -19.64 4.08 12.49
N LEU A 279 -19.75 4.03 13.81
CA LEU A 279 -20.32 2.88 14.52
C LEU A 279 -21.79 2.64 14.13
N SER A 280 -22.59 3.70 13.95
CA SER A 280 -23.97 3.58 13.49
C SER A 280 -24.06 2.95 12.10
N LEU A 281 -23.17 3.33 11.18
CA LEU A 281 -23.11 2.73 9.83
C LEU A 281 -22.67 1.25 9.86
N LEU A 282 -21.82 0.89 10.82
CA LEU A 282 -21.30 -0.47 10.94
C LEU A 282 -22.25 -1.47 11.60
N THR A 283 -23.32 -1.00 12.23
CA THR A 283 -24.24 -1.87 13.00
C THR A 283 -24.94 -2.92 12.12
N ASP A 284 -25.06 -2.66 10.81
CA ASP A 284 -25.64 -3.61 9.86
C ASP A 284 -24.64 -4.66 9.33
N TYR A 285 -23.34 -4.42 9.49
CA TYR A 285 -22.28 -5.33 9.04
C TYR A 285 -21.75 -6.26 10.13
N ILE A 286 -22.11 -5.99 11.39
CA ILE A 286 -21.70 -6.79 12.54
C ILE A 286 -22.77 -7.87 12.78
N PRO A 287 -22.38 -9.13 13.06
CA PRO A 287 -23.33 -10.20 13.36
C PRO A 287 -24.26 -9.81 14.52
N LYS A 288 -25.56 -9.84 14.26
CA LYS A 288 -26.63 -9.49 15.20
C LYS A 288 -26.96 -10.71 16.10
N SER A 289 -26.03 -11.07 16.99
CA SER A 289 -26.21 -12.18 17.95
C SER A 289 -25.90 -11.73 19.38
N SER A 290 -26.84 -11.98 20.30
CA SER A 290 -26.66 -11.77 21.74
C SER A 290 -26.10 -13.00 22.46
N LEU A 291 -26.20 -14.19 21.86
CA LEU A 291 -25.70 -15.44 22.42
C LEU A 291 -24.16 -15.50 22.37
N THR A 292 -23.58 -15.01 21.28
CA THR A 292 -22.13 -15.03 21.04
C THR A 292 -21.64 -13.65 20.62
N ILE A 293 -21.54 -12.73 21.58
CA ILE A 293 -21.05 -11.35 21.36
C ILE A 293 -19.61 -11.41 20.82
N SER A 294 -19.37 -10.73 19.69
CA SER A 294 -18.05 -10.66 19.07
C SER A 294 -17.06 -9.84 19.90
N LEU A 295 -15.79 -10.24 19.89
CA LEU A 295 -14.71 -9.46 20.52
C LEU A 295 -14.56 -8.06 19.89
N PHE A 296 -14.84 -7.96 18.58
CA PHE A 296 -14.83 -6.68 17.87
C PHE A 296 -15.86 -5.69 18.41
N SER A 297 -17.09 -6.14 18.69
CA SER A 297 -18.13 -5.29 19.30
C SER A 297 -17.70 -4.77 20.68
N ILE A 298 -17.04 -5.61 21.48
CA ILE A 298 -16.49 -5.21 22.79
C ILE A 298 -15.38 -4.17 22.61
N TYR A 299 -14.50 -4.35 21.63
CA TYR A 299 -13.45 -3.39 21.31
C TYR A 299 -14.02 -2.03 20.88
N MET A 300 -15.00 -2.01 19.96
CA MET A 300 -15.65 -0.78 19.53
C MET A 300 -16.32 -0.04 20.70
N PHE A 301 -16.96 -0.76 21.61
CA PHE A 301 -17.54 -0.19 22.81
C PHE A 301 -16.48 0.43 23.73
N THR A 302 -15.34 -0.26 23.95
CA THR A 302 -14.27 0.29 24.78
C THR A 302 -13.65 1.55 24.16
N VAL A 303 -13.46 1.58 22.83
CA VAL A 303 -12.99 2.79 22.11
C VAL A 303 -13.98 3.96 22.25
N LEU A 304 -15.28 3.71 22.17
CA LEU A 304 -16.31 4.74 22.41
C LEU A 304 -16.18 5.37 23.81
N VAL A 305 -16.02 4.51 24.83
CA VAL A 305 -15.85 4.92 26.22
C VAL A 305 -14.57 5.75 26.38
N TYR A 306 -13.44 5.29 25.84
CA TYR A 306 -12.18 6.03 25.87
C TYR A 306 -12.30 7.40 25.17
N SER A 307 -12.92 7.45 23.99
CA SER A 307 -13.14 8.70 23.26
C SER A 307 -13.97 9.71 24.06
N SER A 308 -14.98 9.21 24.77
CA SER A 308 -15.82 10.03 25.65
C SER A 308 -15.03 10.58 26.84
N LEU A 309 -14.21 9.75 27.48
CA LEU A 309 -13.34 10.15 28.59
C LEU A 309 -12.27 11.16 28.17
N ILE A 310 -11.67 10.98 26.99
CA ILE A 310 -10.71 11.93 26.40
C ILE A 310 -11.37 13.28 26.18
N THR A 311 -12.56 13.29 25.57
CA THR A 311 -13.32 14.52 25.33
C THR A 311 -13.64 15.26 26.64
N LEU A 312 -14.10 14.54 27.67
CA LEU A 312 -14.33 15.11 29.00
C LEU A 312 -13.06 15.70 29.62
N THR A 313 -11.94 14.98 29.51
CA THR A 313 -10.64 15.42 30.05
C THR A 313 -10.15 16.68 29.33
N VAL A 314 -10.31 16.77 28.02
CA VAL A 314 -9.98 17.97 27.22
C VAL A 314 -10.84 19.16 27.63
N ILE A 315 -12.15 18.97 27.83
CA ILE A 315 -13.06 20.01 28.31
C ILE A 315 -12.60 20.52 29.68
N ILE A 316 -12.31 19.62 30.62
CA ILE A 316 -11.83 19.98 31.97
C ILE A 316 -10.50 20.73 31.91
N ILE A 317 -9.53 20.27 31.12
CA ILE A 317 -8.22 20.93 30.97
C ILE A 317 -8.39 22.33 30.38
N SER A 318 -9.22 22.47 29.35
CA SER A 318 -9.50 23.76 28.72
C SER A 318 -10.15 24.73 29.70
N ASP A 319 -11.14 24.26 30.47
CA ASP A 319 -11.84 25.07 31.47
C ASP A 319 -10.90 25.52 32.60
N ILE A 320 -10.01 24.64 33.08
CA ILE A 320 -8.98 24.98 34.07
C ILE A 320 -8.00 26.03 33.54
N HIS A 321 -7.55 25.91 32.29
CA HIS A 321 -6.60 26.86 31.72
C HIS A 321 -7.19 28.28 31.63
N PHE A 322 -8.42 28.41 31.13
CA PHE A 322 -9.09 29.72 31.04
C PHE A 322 -9.52 30.29 32.40
N THR A 323 -9.77 29.47 33.42
CA THR A 323 -10.02 29.97 34.78
C THR A 323 -8.76 30.50 35.47
N VAL A 324 -7.57 30.02 35.11
CA VAL A 324 -6.29 30.50 35.66
C VAL A 324 -5.87 31.85 35.05
N GLU A 325 -6.27 32.16 33.81
CA GLU A 325 -5.91 33.41 33.11
C GLU A 325 -6.85 34.62 33.38
N GLY A 326 -7.82 34.51 34.30
CA GLY A 326 -8.42 35.72 34.89
C GLY A 326 -9.95 35.83 34.94
N GLN A 327 -10.71 34.73 35.00
CA GLN A 327 -12.10 34.79 35.44
C GLN A 327 -12.36 33.78 36.57
N SER A 328 -12.95 34.26 37.67
CA SER A 328 -13.22 33.47 38.87
C SER A 328 -14.00 32.18 38.55
N PRO A 329 -13.62 31.02 39.12
CA PRO A 329 -14.29 29.75 38.85
C PRO A 329 -15.74 29.75 39.33
N LYS A 330 -16.68 29.39 38.43
CA LYS A 330 -18.09 29.11 38.79
C LYS A 330 -18.16 27.89 39.72
N SER A 331 -19.13 27.88 40.63
CA SER A 331 -19.21 27.01 41.84
C SER A 331 -19.02 25.49 41.64
N PHE A 332 -19.14 24.97 40.42
CA PHE A 332 -18.95 23.56 40.09
C PHE A 332 -17.47 23.13 40.09
N THR A 333 -16.55 23.97 39.57
CA THR A 333 -15.11 23.64 39.47
C THR A 333 -14.38 23.67 40.81
N ALA A 334 -14.82 24.53 41.74
CA ALA A 334 -14.31 24.58 43.11
C ALA A 334 -14.60 23.29 43.91
N ARG A 335 -15.71 22.61 43.60
CA ARG A 335 -16.12 21.36 44.27
C ARG A 335 -15.27 20.18 43.81
N MET A 336 -14.93 20.14 42.52
CA MET A 336 -14.06 19.11 41.93
C MET A 336 -12.59 19.27 42.38
N TYR A 337 -12.12 20.52 42.52
CA TYR A 337 -10.79 20.82 43.05
C TYR A 337 -10.59 20.29 44.49
N LYS A 338 -11.63 20.33 45.34
CA LYS A 338 -11.58 19.73 46.68
C LYS A 338 -11.44 18.20 46.64
N VAL A 339 -12.10 17.53 45.69
CA VAL A 339 -12.01 16.06 45.55
C VAL A 339 -10.61 15.63 45.08
N CYS A 340 -10.01 16.34 44.12
CA CYS A 340 -8.64 16.06 43.68
C CYS A 340 -7.57 16.43 44.73
N LYS A 341 -7.81 17.44 45.59
CA LYS A 341 -6.88 17.79 46.67
C LYS A 341 -6.81 16.73 47.76
N ILE A 342 -7.89 16.00 48.01
CA ILE A 342 -7.91 14.84 48.92
C ILE A 342 -7.07 13.67 48.37
N ALA A 343 -6.96 13.54 47.04
CA ALA A 343 -6.11 12.53 46.41
C ALA A 343 -4.60 12.90 46.35
N LYS A 344 -4.24 14.19 46.50
CA LYS A 344 -2.87 14.69 46.33
C LYS A 344 -2.04 14.82 47.62
N THR A 345 -2.56 14.42 48.78
CA THR A 345 -1.82 14.42 50.06
C THR A 345 -0.80 13.29 50.23
N SER A 346 -0.48 12.52 49.17
CA SER A 346 0.46 11.37 49.28
C SER A 346 1.82 11.53 48.61
N ILE A 347 2.12 12.61 47.87
CA ILE A 347 3.42 12.72 47.17
C ILE A 347 4.03 14.10 47.41
N SER A 348 4.95 14.12 48.37
CA SER A 348 5.85 15.22 48.68
C SER A 348 6.82 15.45 47.53
N CYS A 349 6.91 16.69 47.04
CA CYS A 349 8.11 17.16 46.35
C CYS A 349 8.44 18.58 46.82
N LYS A 350 9.66 18.69 47.36
CA LYS A 350 10.29 19.88 47.93
C LYS A 350 10.21 21.07 46.96
N GLN A 351 9.69 22.19 47.45
CA GLN A 351 9.85 23.50 46.81
C GLN A 351 11.30 23.97 46.94
N ILE A 352 11.96 24.21 45.81
CA ILE A 352 13.06 25.18 45.74
C ILE A 352 12.40 26.56 45.51
N LYS A 353 12.58 27.45 46.49
CA LYS A 353 12.16 28.85 46.44
C LYS A 353 13.03 29.61 45.43
N MET A 354 12.40 30.38 44.54
CA MET A 354 12.96 31.62 44.01
C MET A 354 12.03 32.75 44.43
N GLN A 355 12.59 33.73 45.14
CA GLN A 355 11.90 34.95 45.58
C GLN A 355 11.66 35.89 44.38
N PRO A 356 10.58 36.70 44.40
CA PRO A 356 10.40 37.79 43.44
C PRO A 356 11.03 39.08 43.99
N GLU A 357 11.92 39.71 43.22
CA GLU A 357 12.30 41.11 43.47
C GLU A 357 11.28 42.04 42.83
N ARG A 358 10.75 42.94 43.66
CA ARG A 358 9.84 44.04 43.33
C ARG A 358 10.67 45.31 43.28
N GLY A 359 10.56 46.08 42.20
CA GLY A 359 11.38 47.25 41.94
C GLY A 359 11.12 48.45 42.87
N GLU A 360 12.09 49.36 42.90
CA GLU A 360 11.94 50.75 43.36
C GLU A 360 12.94 51.69 42.63
N ARG A 361 12.63 52.99 42.66
CA ARG A 361 13.00 54.08 41.73
C ARG A 361 14.45 54.62 41.83
N GLU A 362 14.88 55.27 40.73
CA GLU A 362 16.01 56.23 40.52
C GLU A 362 16.14 57.35 41.60
N PRO A 363 17.24 58.18 41.72
CA PRO A 363 18.16 58.65 40.65
C PRO A 363 19.66 58.95 41.00
N LEU A 364 20.46 59.26 39.95
CA LEU A 364 21.64 60.16 39.86
C LEU A 364 22.85 60.00 40.83
N LEU A 365 24.06 59.70 40.32
CA LEU A 365 25.24 60.61 40.23
C LEU A 365 26.59 59.89 39.89
N LYS A 366 27.39 60.58 39.07
CA LYS A 366 28.88 60.65 39.00
C LYS A 366 29.74 59.54 38.35
N ARG A 367 30.41 60.00 37.28
CA ARG A 367 31.75 59.63 36.79
C ARG A 367 32.77 59.46 37.93
N THR A 368 33.59 58.41 37.82
CA THR A 368 35.05 58.50 38.02
C THR A 368 35.73 57.39 37.22
N VAL A 369 36.69 57.81 36.39
CA VAL A 369 37.73 56.98 35.80
C VAL A 369 38.75 56.73 36.91
N ASP A 370 39.13 55.47 37.16
CA ASP A 370 40.54 55.21 37.43
C ASP A 370 40.95 53.78 37.09
N SER A 371 42.16 53.70 36.58
CA SER A 371 42.83 52.57 35.96
C SER A 371 43.83 51.96 36.93
N SER A 372 43.61 50.72 37.39
CA SER A 372 44.69 49.84 37.86
C SER A 372 44.15 48.45 38.25
N GLU A 373 44.11 47.52 37.30
CA GLU A 373 44.54 46.13 37.50
C GLU A 373 44.53 45.36 36.18
N CYS A 374 45.50 45.69 35.32
CA CYS A 374 45.86 44.85 34.18
C CYS A 374 46.90 43.83 34.65
N ARG A 375 46.46 42.72 35.25
CA ARG A 375 47.25 41.46 35.31
C ARG A 375 46.44 40.27 35.84
N LYS A 376 45.41 39.82 35.11
CA LYS A 376 44.83 38.44 35.17
C LYS A 376 43.66 38.26 34.19
N ASP A 377 43.88 38.51 32.91
CA ASP A 377 42.92 38.13 31.84
C ASP A 377 43.69 37.62 30.62
N GLN A 378 44.33 36.46 30.77
CA GLN A 378 44.62 35.55 29.65
C GLN A 378 44.52 34.14 30.20
N ILE A 379 43.31 33.59 30.13
CA ILE A 379 42.91 32.18 29.92
C ILE A 379 41.41 32.12 30.24
N SER A 380 40.65 31.47 29.36
CA SER A 380 39.21 31.19 29.42
C SER A 380 38.25 32.37 29.35
N ASN A 381 37.85 32.74 28.12
CA ASN A 381 36.46 32.95 27.72
C ASN A 381 36.35 32.91 26.20
N VAL A 382 36.72 31.74 25.64
CA VAL A 382 36.12 31.22 24.41
C VAL A 382 35.25 30.09 24.91
N ASN A 383 33.93 30.29 24.87
CA ASN A 383 32.85 29.30 24.95
C ASN A 383 31.64 29.94 25.64
N ASP A 384 30.89 30.75 24.89
CA ASP A 384 29.47 30.97 25.15
C ASP A 384 28.77 31.29 23.81
N GLU A 385 28.97 30.41 22.82
CA GLU A 385 27.98 30.25 21.75
C GLU A 385 26.86 29.37 22.31
N LYS A 386 25.77 30.02 22.76
CA LYS A 386 24.56 29.33 23.19
C LYS A 386 24.06 28.42 22.07
N GLU A 387 24.02 27.12 22.34
CA GLU A 387 23.44 26.08 21.49
C GLU A 387 22.01 26.43 21.05
N ASN A 388 21.83 26.72 19.77
CA ASN A 388 20.51 26.93 19.15
C ASN A 388 19.85 25.57 18.90
N ASP A 389 19.15 25.01 19.90
CA ASP A 389 18.27 23.86 19.68
C ASP A 389 17.14 24.27 18.70
N PHE A 390 17.08 23.61 17.53
CA PHE A 390 16.04 23.83 16.53
C PHE A 390 14.66 23.56 17.14
N SER A 391 13.89 24.62 17.34
CA SER A 391 12.56 24.54 17.92
C SER A 391 11.54 25.15 16.97
N PHE A 392 10.62 24.31 16.47
CA PHE A 392 9.53 24.76 15.60
C PHE A 392 8.69 25.88 16.22
N SER A 393 8.60 25.98 17.56
CA SER A 393 7.86 27.06 18.21
C SER A 393 8.53 28.44 18.00
N LYS A 394 9.86 28.47 17.91
CA LYS A 394 10.67 29.70 17.77
C LYS A 394 10.77 30.25 16.34
N ILE A 395 10.35 29.49 15.32
CA ILE A 395 10.38 29.94 13.92
C ILE A 395 9.29 31.01 13.69
N PRO A 396 9.60 32.15 13.05
CA PRO A 396 8.61 33.19 12.74
C PRO A 396 7.50 32.67 11.83
N ARG A 397 6.27 33.18 12.01
CA ARG A 397 5.07 32.71 11.29
C ARG A 397 5.24 32.72 9.76
N GLN A 398 5.89 33.73 9.20
CA GLN A 398 6.14 33.81 7.74
C GLN A 398 7.00 32.65 7.22
N LYS A 399 8.06 32.27 7.94
CA LYS A 399 8.92 31.14 7.55
C LYS A 399 8.17 29.80 7.66
N LYS A 400 7.26 29.64 8.62
CA LYS A 400 6.38 28.47 8.74
C LYS A 400 5.41 28.35 7.57
N ILE A 401 4.79 29.47 7.18
CA ILE A 401 3.85 29.53 6.06
C ILE A 401 4.58 29.21 4.74
N LEU A 402 5.78 29.76 4.53
CA LEU A 402 6.62 29.43 3.38
C LEU A 402 6.93 27.93 3.33
N LEU A 403 7.39 27.35 4.44
CA LEU A 403 7.72 25.93 4.51
C LEU A 403 6.49 25.04 4.26
N ALA A 404 5.33 25.39 4.81
CA ALA A 404 4.08 24.70 4.55
C ALA A 404 3.69 24.77 3.06
N SER A 405 3.80 25.94 2.44
CA SER A 405 3.53 26.11 1.01
C SER A 405 4.45 25.24 0.14
N MET A 406 5.74 25.23 0.45
CA MET A 406 6.73 24.42 -0.29
C MET A 406 6.45 22.92 -0.10
N ALA A 407 6.12 22.49 1.11
CA ALA A 407 5.72 21.12 1.42
C ALA A 407 4.48 20.66 0.64
N THR A 408 3.44 21.49 0.59
CA THR A 408 2.20 21.18 -0.15
C THR A 408 2.46 21.08 -1.66
N VAL A 409 3.18 22.05 -2.24
CA VAL A 409 3.53 22.00 -3.67
C VAL A 409 4.37 20.75 -3.96
N ASN A 410 5.36 20.44 -3.11
CA ASN A 410 6.21 19.28 -3.28
C ASN A 410 5.41 17.96 -3.24
N PHE A 411 4.50 17.82 -2.28
CA PHE A 411 3.60 16.67 -2.19
C PHE A 411 2.82 16.46 -3.50
N PHE A 412 2.10 17.49 -3.98
CA PHE A 412 1.26 17.34 -5.17
C PHE A 412 2.07 17.18 -6.46
N SER A 413 3.24 17.83 -6.59
CA SER A 413 4.14 17.63 -7.73
C SER A 413 4.65 16.19 -7.79
N VAL A 414 5.04 15.60 -6.65
CA VAL A 414 5.49 14.19 -6.62
C VAL A 414 4.31 13.22 -6.80
N THR A 415 3.11 13.55 -6.29
CA THR A 415 1.89 12.80 -6.59
C THR A 415 1.55 12.82 -8.08
N CYS A 416 1.70 13.96 -8.77
CA CYS A 416 1.55 14.07 -10.23
C CYS A 416 2.46 13.09 -10.97
N PHE A 417 3.74 13.02 -10.57
CA PHE A 417 4.71 12.09 -11.16
C PHE A 417 4.33 10.62 -10.93
N SER A 418 3.92 10.27 -9.71
CA SER A 418 3.71 8.88 -9.31
C SER A 418 2.35 8.29 -9.72
N LEU A 419 1.35 9.12 -10.00
CA LEU A 419 -0.03 8.66 -10.27
C LEU A 419 -0.20 7.83 -11.56
N LEU A 420 0.80 7.83 -12.45
CA LEU A 420 0.76 7.14 -13.74
C LEU A 420 0.94 5.63 -13.65
N ALA A 421 1.77 5.19 -12.70
CA ALA A 421 2.18 3.79 -12.56
C ALA A 421 1.02 2.77 -12.58
N PRO A 422 -0.11 2.97 -11.86
CA PRO A 422 -1.13 1.92 -11.73
C PRO A 422 -1.99 1.66 -12.99
N PHE A 423 -2.14 2.61 -13.91
CA PHE A 423 -3.10 2.48 -15.03
C PHE A 423 -2.54 2.84 -16.40
N PHE A 424 -1.47 3.65 -16.50
CA PHE A 424 -0.94 4.10 -17.79
C PHE A 424 -0.43 2.97 -18.70
N PRO A 425 0.29 1.94 -18.20
CA PRO A 425 0.79 0.85 -19.07
C PRO A 425 -0.33 0.11 -19.80
N ALA A 426 -1.43 -0.20 -19.11
CA ALA A 426 -2.58 -0.88 -19.69
C ALA A 426 -3.28 -0.02 -20.75
N GLU A 427 -3.42 1.28 -20.51
CA GLU A 427 -4.04 2.20 -21.47
C GLU A 427 -3.17 2.42 -22.71
N ALA A 428 -1.85 2.51 -22.54
CA ALA A 428 -0.91 2.61 -23.65
C ALA A 428 -0.91 1.33 -24.51
N GLU A 429 -1.01 0.16 -23.89
CA GLU A 429 -1.12 -1.13 -24.60
C GLU A 429 -2.41 -1.22 -25.42
N ARG A 430 -3.55 -0.74 -24.89
CA ARG A 430 -4.83 -0.65 -25.63
C ARG A 430 -4.71 0.20 -26.89
N LYS A 431 -3.84 1.23 -26.88
CA LYS A 431 -3.53 2.09 -28.02
C LYS A 431 -2.41 1.54 -28.93
N GLY A 432 -1.98 0.30 -28.73
CA GLY A 432 -0.99 -0.39 -29.55
C GLY A 432 0.46 0.00 -29.27
N VAL A 433 0.77 0.57 -28.10
CA VAL A 433 2.13 0.94 -27.69
C VAL A 433 2.82 -0.28 -27.07
N SER A 434 4.07 -0.55 -27.48
CA SER A 434 4.85 -1.64 -26.89
C SER A 434 5.31 -1.32 -25.46
N GLN A 435 5.46 -2.35 -24.62
CA GLN A 435 5.92 -2.21 -23.23
C GLN A 435 7.30 -1.51 -23.12
N THR A 436 8.18 -1.71 -24.12
CA THR A 436 9.48 -1.01 -24.19
C THR A 436 9.29 0.50 -24.36
N VAL A 437 8.35 0.93 -25.22
CA VAL A 437 8.08 2.36 -25.43
C VAL A 437 7.41 2.97 -24.21
N VAL A 438 6.53 2.23 -23.52
CA VAL A 438 5.96 2.66 -22.23
C VAL A 438 7.07 2.91 -21.21
N GLY A 439 8.03 2.00 -21.06
CA GLY A 439 9.19 2.18 -20.19
C GLY A 439 10.03 3.43 -20.56
N LEU A 440 10.24 3.70 -21.85
CA LEU A 440 10.92 4.91 -22.31
C LEU A 440 10.14 6.20 -21.99
N ILE A 441 8.80 6.17 -21.99
CA ILE A 441 7.95 7.30 -21.61
C ILE A 441 8.06 7.61 -20.11
N PHE A 442 8.23 6.60 -19.24
CA PHE A 442 8.57 6.83 -17.83
C PHE A 442 9.99 7.38 -17.68
N GLY A 443 10.96 6.79 -18.38
CA GLY A 443 12.38 7.16 -18.27
C GLY A 443 12.72 8.56 -18.81
N VAL A 444 12.05 9.03 -19.86
CA VAL A 444 12.36 10.36 -20.45
C VAL A 444 12.17 11.51 -19.45
N PHE A 445 11.26 11.35 -18.49
CA PHE A 445 11.01 12.34 -17.45
C PHE A 445 12.29 12.60 -16.62
N GLU A 446 12.87 11.54 -16.07
CA GLU A 446 14.11 11.63 -15.27
C GLU A 446 15.32 12.04 -16.11
N PHE A 447 15.41 11.55 -17.36
CA PHE A 447 16.49 11.95 -18.27
C PHE A 447 16.49 13.46 -18.56
N VAL A 448 15.31 14.05 -18.75
CA VAL A 448 15.18 15.49 -18.98
C VAL A 448 15.54 16.29 -17.72
N ILE A 449 15.15 15.82 -16.53
CA ILE A 449 15.56 16.46 -15.26
C ILE A 449 17.08 16.41 -15.09
N PHE A 450 17.70 15.25 -15.35
CA PHE A 450 19.15 15.07 -15.29
C PHE A 450 19.89 16.13 -16.14
N MET A 451 19.41 16.39 -17.36
CA MET A 451 20.01 17.36 -18.27
C MET A 451 19.69 18.82 -17.92
N SER A 452 18.48 19.10 -17.43
CA SER A 452 17.99 20.48 -17.24
C SER A 452 18.31 21.05 -15.86
N SER A 453 18.41 20.24 -14.81
CA SER A 453 18.62 20.74 -13.44
C SER A 453 19.96 21.46 -13.22
N PRO A 454 21.11 21.04 -13.81
CA PRO A 454 22.35 21.81 -13.70
C PRO A 454 22.25 23.17 -14.38
N ILE A 455 21.47 23.28 -15.47
CA ILE A 455 21.27 24.53 -16.21
C ILE A 455 20.46 25.50 -15.34
N PHE A 456 19.32 25.05 -14.83
CA PHE A 456 18.47 25.85 -13.96
C PHE A 456 19.18 26.26 -12.66
N GLY A 457 19.92 25.34 -12.04
CA GLY A 457 20.70 25.64 -10.84
C GLY A 457 21.81 26.65 -11.08
N ASN A 458 22.48 26.58 -12.25
CA ASN A 458 23.55 27.48 -12.62
C ASN A 458 23.06 28.90 -13.00
N PHE A 459 21.79 29.06 -13.37
CA PHE A 459 21.20 30.35 -13.77
C PHE A 459 20.11 30.86 -12.83
N ILE A 460 20.03 30.32 -11.61
CA ILE A 460 18.93 30.60 -10.66
C ILE A 460 18.72 32.10 -10.37
N THR A 461 19.79 32.88 -10.19
CA THR A 461 19.71 34.31 -9.86
C THR A 461 19.39 35.18 -11.07
N ARG A 462 19.68 34.71 -12.30
CA ARG A 462 19.31 35.43 -13.53
C ARG A 462 17.85 35.21 -13.90
N ILE A 463 17.35 34.01 -13.69
CA ILE A 463 15.97 33.63 -13.98
C ILE A 463 15.05 34.10 -12.84
N GLY A 464 15.54 34.10 -11.59
CA GLY A 464 14.80 34.38 -10.38
C GLY A 464 14.29 33.09 -9.73
N SER A 465 14.63 32.87 -8.47
CA SER A 465 14.27 31.65 -7.72
C SER A 465 12.76 31.56 -7.50
N LYS A 466 12.10 32.68 -7.18
CA LYS A 466 10.63 32.77 -7.06
C LYS A 466 9.95 32.47 -8.40
N PHE A 467 10.45 33.02 -9.51
CA PHE A 467 9.88 32.75 -10.84
C PHE A 467 10.03 31.27 -11.21
N MET A 468 11.20 30.68 -11.02
CA MET A 468 11.43 29.26 -11.30
C MET A 468 10.50 28.34 -10.51
N PHE A 469 10.30 28.63 -9.22
CA PHE A 469 9.37 27.87 -8.36
C PHE A 469 7.94 27.92 -8.91
N LEU A 470 7.44 29.12 -9.23
CA LEU A 470 6.07 29.33 -9.68
C LEU A 470 5.83 28.82 -11.09
N ALA A 471 6.68 29.22 -12.04
CA ALA A 471 6.58 28.79 -13.43
C ALA A 471 6.72 27.27 -13.55
N GLY A 472 7.64 26.65 -12.79
CA GLY A 472 7.80 25.20 -12.76
C GLY A 472 6.54 24.47 -12.29
N THR A 473 5.93 24.95 -11.20
CA THR A 473 4.68 24.38 -10.66
C THR A 473 3.51 24.54 -11.63
N MET A 474 3.37 25.70 -12.26
CA MET A 474 2.30 25.97 -13.22
C MET A 474 2.45 25.15 -14.51
N VAL A 475 3.67 25.04 -15.03
CA VAL A 475 3.98 24.21 -16.21
C VAL A 475 3.73 22.74 -15.91
N GLY A 476 4.19 22.23 -14.75
CA GLY A 476 3.94 20.86 -14.33
C GLY A 476 2.44 20.54 -14.22
N GLY A 477 1.67 21.39 -13.54
CA GLY A 477 0.22 21.20 -13.41
C GLY A 477 -0.54 21.30 -14.74
N ALA A 478 -0.17 22.25 -15.62
CA ALA A 478 -0.77 22.38 -16.94
C ALA A 478 -0.45 21.18 -17.85
N CYS A 479 0.79 20.71 -17.84
CA CYS A 479 1.20 19.51 -18.57
C CYS A 479 0.53 18.24 -18.03
N ALA A 480 0.32 18.12 -16.73
CA ALA A 480 -0.46 17.02 -16.16
C ALA A 480 -1.89 17.01 -16.73
N ILE A 481 -2.57 18.16 -16.74
CA ILE A 481 -3.92 18.29 -17.35
C ILE A 481 -3.90 17.91 -18.84
N LEU A 482 -2.91 18.40 -19.60
CA LEU A 482 -2.74 18.04 -21.01
C LEU A 482 -2.51 16.54 -21.20
N PHE A 483 -1.75 15.92 -20.29
CA PHE A 483 -1.52 14.47 -20.29
C PHE A 483 -2.83 13.70 -20.13
N GLY A 484 -3.74 14.18 -19.27
CA GLY A 484 -5.08 13.60 -19.10
C GLY A 484 -6.00 13.69 -20.32
N LEU A 485 -5.69 14.55 -21.30
CA LEU A 485 -6.43 14.67 -22.57
C LEU A 485 -5.89 13.76 -23.66
N LEU A 486 -4.82 12.99 -23.40
CA LEU A 486 -4.19 12.12 -24.39
C LEU A 486 -5.04 10.88 -24.72
N ASP A 487 -6.04 10.54 -23.90
CA ASP A 487 -7.02 9.50 -24.23
C ASP A 487 -7.76 9.79 -25.55
N LYS A 488 -8.02 11.08 -25.82
CA LYS A 488 -8.66 11.59 -27.05
C LYS A 488 -7.72 11.67 -28.26
N SER A 489 -6.42 11.46 -28.07
CA SER A 489 -5.46 11.48 -29.18
C SER A 489 -5.63 10.25 -30.08
N PRO A 490 -5.44 10.37 -31.42
CA PRO A 490 -5.39 9.24 -32.34
C PRO A 490 -4.37 8.18 -31.89
N ASP A 491 -4.71 6.92 -32.11
CA ASP A 491 -3.88 5.76 -31.73
C ASP A 491 -2.60 5.65 -32.58
N GLY A 492 -1.62 4.89 -32.09
CA GLY A 492 -0.34 4.69 -32.78
C GLY A 492 0.70 5.80 -32.54
N THR A 493 1.45 6.19 -33.57
CA THR A 493 2.63 7.06 -33.45
C THR A 493 2.30 8.45 -32.91
N THR A 494 1.13 9.01 -33.23
CA THR A 494 0.73 10.35 -32.75
C THR A 494 0.57 10.38 -31.23
N TYR A 495 -0.09 9.36 -30.65
CA TYR A 495 -0.20 9.22 -29.19
C TYR A 495 1.18 9.14 -28.52
N ILE A 496 2.09 8.33 -29.07
CA ILE A 496 3.45 8.17 -28.54
C ILE A 496 4.20 9.50 -28.53
N VAL A 497 4.20 10.24 -29.65
CA VAL A 497 4.88 11.54 -29.75
C VAL A 497 4.30 12.54 -28.75
N MET A 498 2.97 12.59 -28.61
CA MET A 498 2.33 13.50 -27.66
C MET A 498 2.66 13.13 -26.20
N CYS A 499 2.75 11.85 -25.84
CA CYS A 499 3.22 11.42 -24.53
C CYS A 499 4.65 11.89 -24.24
N PHE A 500 5.58 11.73 -25.19
CA PHE A 500 6.97 12.19 -25.03
C PHE A 500 7.07 13.71 -24.89
N LEU A 501 6.31 14.46 -25.69
CA LEU A 501 6.27 15.91 -25.59
C LEU A 501 5.72 16.39 -24.25
N CYS A 502 4.58 15.85 -23.82
CA CYS A 502 3.99 16.21 -22.52
C CYS A 502 4.96 15.88 -21.37
N ARG A 503 5.57 14.69 -21.39
CA ARG A 503 6.54 14.28 -20.36
C ARG A 503 7.77 15.15 -20.30
N THR A 504 8.29 15.57 -21.46
CA THR A 504 9.48 16.41 -21.52
C THR A 504 9.20 17.80 -20.97
N VAL A 505 8.07 18.41 -21.31
CA VAL A 505 7.70 19.74 -20.78
C VAL A 505 7.37 19.65 -19.29
N GLU A 506 6.67 18.60 -18.86
CA GLU A 506 6.40 18.32 -17.44
C GLU A 506 7.71 18.18 -16.64
N ALA A 507 8.68 17.45 -17.16
CA ALA A 507 10.00 17.27 -16.56
C ALA A 507 10.81 18.58 -16.46
N LEU A 508 10.76 19.43 -17.49
CA LEU A 508 11.35 20.76 -17.44
C LEU A 508 10.73 21.61 -16.32
N GLY A 509 9.40 21.59 -16.20
CA GLY A 509 8.67 22.27 -15.11
C GLY A 509 9.06 21.74 -13.73
N CYS A 510 9.10 20.42 -13.57
CA CYS A 510 9.53 19.76 -12.34
C CYS A 510 10.97 20.13 -11.97
N SER A 511 11.90 20.10 -12.93
CA SER A 511 13.29 20.48 -12.69
C SER A 511 13.42 21.93 -12.22
N MET A 512 12.67 22.87 -12.81
CA MET A 512 12.66 24.27 -12.37
C MET A 512 12.18 24.40 -10.92
N PHE A 513 11.06 23.75 -10.61
CA PHE A 513 10.44 23.77 -9.29
C PHE A 513 11.38 23.17 -8.22
N VAL A 514 11.85 21.93 -8.40
CA VAL A 514 12.66 21.22 -7.40
C VAL A 514 13.98 21.96 -7.16
N THR A 515 14.62 22.42 -8.24
CA THR A 515 15.90 23.11 -8.13
C THR A 515 15.76 24.45 -7.38
N ALA A 516 14.69 25.21 -7.66
CA ALA A 516 14.39 26.42 -6.91
C ALA A 516 14.04 26.13 -5.44
N SER A 517 13.23 25.10 -5.19
CA SER A 517 12.75 24.72 -3.86
C SER A 517 13.93 24.48 -2.89
N PHE A 518 14.88 23.62 -3.26
CA PHE A 518 16.01 23.33 -2.37
C PHE A 518 16.95 24.52 -2.19
N ALA A 519 17.13 25.36 -3.22
CA ALA A 519 17.97 26.54 -3.13
C ALA A 519 17.37 27.61 -2.20
N ILE A 520 16.06 27.82 -2.27
CA ILE A 520 15.33 28.75 -1.40
C ILE A 520 15.43 28.31 0.06
N ILE A 521 15.30 27.00 0.34
CA ILE A 521 15.42 26.47 1.70
C ILE A 521 16.80 26.71 2.28
N ALA A 522 17.86 26.38 1.52
CA ALA A 522 19.23 26.58 1.95
C ALA A 522 19.51 28.05 2.27
N ASN A 523 18.86 28.97 1.55
CA ASN A 523 18.99 30.40 1.77
C ASN A 523 18.17 30.93 2.96
N VAL A 524 16.95 30.42 3.18
CA VAL A 524 16.06 30.90 4.25
C VAL A 524 16.41 30.28 5.61
N PHE A 525 16.98 29.07 5.62
CA PHE A 525 17.33 28.28 6.81
C PHE A 525 18.79 27.80 6.77
N PRO A 526 19.79 28.70 6.74
CA PRO A 526 21.21 28.34 6.56
C PRO A 526 21.76 27.44 7.69
N ASP A 527 21.24 27.58 8.91
CA ASP A 527 21.71 26.80 10.07
C ASP A 527 21.11 25.39 10.16
N ASN A 528 19.93 25.18 9.54
CA ASN A 528 19.13 23.96 9.69
C ASN A 528 18.68 23.39 8.34
N VAL A 529 19.58 23.43 7.35
CA VAL A 529 19.29 23.05 5.97
C VAL A 529 18.84 21.58 5.89
N ALA A 530 19.53 20.65 6.57
CA ALA A 530 19.23 19.23 6.46
C ALA A 530 17.90 18.86 7.13
N THR A 531 17.55 19.50 8.25
CA THR A 531 16.28 19.30 8.96
C THR A 531 15.09 19.75 8.12
N VAL A 532 15.18 20.91 7.49
CA VAL A 532 14.11 21.45 6.63
C VAL A 532 14.03 20.67 5.31
N PHE A 533 15.18 20.27 4.75
CA PHE A 533 15.24 19.36 3.60
C PHE A 533 14.58 18.01 3.90
N GLY A 534 14.90 17.39 5.05
CA GLY A 534 14.26 16.15 5.49
C GLY A 534 12.75 16.28 5.72
N LEU A 535 12.28 17.45 6.18
CA LEU A 535 10.84 17.73 6.25
C LEU A 535 10.21 17.78 4.86
N LEU A 536 10.82 18.45 3.88
CA LEU A 536 10.29 18.45 2.51
C LEU A 536 10.29 17.05 1.90
N GLU A 537 11.34 16.27 2.10
CA GLU A 537 11.43 14.90 1.63
C GLU A 537 10.39 13.97 2.28
N THR A 538 9.91 14.30 3.48
CA THR A 538 8.74 13.63 4.07
C THR A 538 7.51 13.80 3.18
N PHE A 539 7.28 15.01 2.67
CA PHE A 539 6.17 15.29 1.76
C PHE A 539 6.42 14.72 0.36
N SER A 540 7.67 14.69 -0.13
CA SER A 540 8.03 13.95 -1.36
C SER A 540 7.64 12.48 -1.24
N GLY A 541 8.07 11.81 -0.17
CA GLY A 541 7.80 10.39 0.05
C GLY A 541 6.32 10.09 0.28
N LEU A 542 5.60 10.96 1.00
CA LEU A 542 4.12 10.87 1.11
C LEU A 542 3.44 11.08 -0.25
N GLY A 543 3.97 11.94 -1.11
CA GLY A 543 3.46 12.17 -2.46
C GLY A 543 3.62 10.95 -3.36
N LEU A 544 4.78 10.28 -3.28
CA LEU A 544 5.08 9.02 -3.98
C LEU A 544 4.18 7.87 -3.51
N ILE A 545 3.86 7.86 -2.21
CA ILE A 545 2.89 6.93 -1.59
C ILE A 545 1.46 7.20 -2.06
N ALA A 546 1.03 8.46 -2.04
CA ALA A 546 -0.33 8.85 -2.35
C ALA A 546 -0.63 8.72 -3.85
N GLY A 547 0.38 8.91 -4.72
CA GLY A 547 0.26 8.88 -6.18
C GLY A 547 -0.52 7.68 -6.72
N PRO A 548 -0.06 6.44 -6.53
CA PRO A 548 -0.74 5.27 -7.08
C PRO A 548 -2.13 5.03 -6.47
N ALA A 549 -2.30 5.30 -5.17
CA ALA A 549 -3.58 5.13 -4.48
C ALA A 549 -4.64 6.13 -4.98
N VAL A 550 -4.29 7.42 -5.06
CA VAL A 550 -5.15 8.49 -5.56
C VAL A 550 -5.40 8.33 -7.07
N GLY A 551 -4.36 7.99 -7.83
CA GLY A 551 -4.45 7.74 -9.27
C GLY A 551 -5.38 6.59 -9.61
N GLY A 552 -5.21 5.44 -8.95
CA GLY A 552 -6.09 4.28 -9.14
C GLY A 552 -7.54 4.55 -8.74
N ALA A 553 -7.77 5.25 -7.61
CA ALA A 553 -9.11 5.59 -7.15
C ALA A 553 -9.85 6.52 -8.14
N PHE A 554 -9.21 7.61 -8.59
CA PHE A 554 -9.84 8.51 -9.56
C PHE A 554 -10.00 7.87 -10.95
N TYR A 555 -9.08 6.98 -11.34
CA TYR A 555 -9.20 6.25 -12.60
C TYR A 555 -10.45 5.36 -12.62
N GLN A 556 -10.76 4.68 -11.51
CA GLN A 556 -11.98 3.88 -11.38
C GLN A 556 -13.27 4.72 -11.40
N LEU A 557 -13.23 5.93 -10.84
CA LEU A 557 -14.39 6.82 -10.75
C LEU A 557 -14.70 7.56 -12.05
N GLY A 558 -13.70 7.97 -12.81
CA GLY A 558 -13.89 8.88 -13.96
C GLY A 558 -12.98 8.62 -15.16
N GLY A 559 -12.36 7.45 -15.26
CA GLY A 559 -11.53 7.05 -16.39
C GLY A 559 -10.17 7.75 -16.43
N PHE A 560 -9.51 7.68 -17.58
CA PHE A 560 -8.12 8.10 -17.76
C PHE A 560 -7.85 9.57 -17.39
N GLY A 561 -8.71 10.49 -17.80
CA GLY A 561 -8.47 11.93 -17.61
C GLY A 561 -8.64 12.43 -16.17
N LEU A 562 -9.54 11.84 -15.38
CA LEU A 562 -9.94 12.38 -14.07
C LEU A 562 -8.77 12.54 -13.07
N PRO A 563 -7.87 11.55 -12.88
CA PRO A 563 -6.71 11.69 -12.00
C PRO A 563 -5.85 12.92 -12.32
N PHE A 564 -5.58 13.14 -13.61
CA PHE A 564 -4.74 14.24 -14.08
C PHE A 564 -5.41 15.60 -13.95
N PHE A 565 -6.71 15.68 -14.22
CA PHE A 565 -7.45 16.94 -14.07
C PHE A 565 -7.51 17.39 -12.62
N VAL A 566 -7.76 16.46 -11.69
CA VAL A 566 -7.85 16.78 -10.27
C VAL A 566 -6.49 17.17 -9.71
N VAL A 567 -5.48 16.30 -9.83
CA VAL A 567 -4.16 16.55 -9.24
C VAL A 567 -3.47 17.73 -9.94
N GLY A 568 -3.56 17.81 -11.27
CA GLY A 568 -3.00 18.93 -12.04
C GLY A 568 -3.63 20.28 -11.68
N SER A 569 -4.95 20.35 -11.50
CA SER A 569 -5.63 21.58 -11.07
C SER A 569 -5.21 21.99 -9.65
N ILE A 570 -5.10 21.03 -8.73
CA ILE A 570 -4.63 21.30 -7.37
C ILE A 570 -3.19 21.83 -7.38
N THR A 571 -2.31 21.25 -8.21
CA THR A 571 -0.93 21.73 -8.37
C THR A 571 -0.87 23.18 -8.87
N ILE A 572 -1.71 23.54 -9.86
CA ILE A 572 -1.80 24.94 -10.33
C ILE A 572 -2.28 25.87 -9.21
N VAL A 573 -3.34 25.49 -8.48
CA VAL A 573 -3.87 26.28 -7.37
C VAL A 573 -2.80 26.47 -6.28
N ASN A 574 -2.05 25.44 -5.93
CA ASN A 574 -0.95 25.54 -4.98
C ASN A 574 0.18 26.46 -5.48
N GLY A 575 0.49 26.44 -6.77
CA GLY A 575 1.40 27.40 -7.39
C GLY A 575 0.90 28.85 -7.27
N LEU A 576 -0.38 29.10 -7.53
CA LEU A 576 -1.01 30.42 -7.40
C LEU A 576 -1.03 30.90 -5.94
N VAL A 577 -1.36 30.03 -4.99
CA VAL A 577 -1.27 30.34 -3.56
C VAL A 577 0.18 30.65 -3.19
N GLY A 578 1.12 29.86 -3.72
CA GLY A 578 2.56 30.09 -3.55
C GLY A 578 2.99 31.50 -3.99
N TYR A 579 2.42 32.08 -5.03
CA TYR A 579 2.75 33.44 -5.48
C TYR A 579 2.54 34.49 -4.38
N PHE A 580 1.44 34.37 -3.63
CA PHE A 580 1.10 35.27 -2.52
C PHE A 580 1.90 34.97 -1.25
N LEU A 581 2.27 33.70 -1.03
CA LEU A 581 2.97 33.27 0.19
C LEU A 581 4.50 33.44 0.11
N LEU A 582 5.09 33.27 -1.08
CA LEU A 582 6.51 33.54 -1.32
C LEU A 582 6.73 35.06 -1.32
N GLY A 583 7.34 35.58 -0.25
CA GLY A 583 7.81 36.96 -0.19
C GLY A 583 8.89 37.26 -1.23
N GLU A 584 9.39 38.50 -1.24
CA GLU A 584 10.56 38.85 -2.05
C GLU A 584 11.80 38.11 -1.54
N ILE A 585 12.44 37.34 -2.42
CA ILE A 585 13.70 36.66 -2.17
C ILE A 585 14.79 37.49 -2.81
N ASN A 586 15.86 37.77 -2.08
CA ASN A 586 17.01 38.53 -2.59
C ASN A 586 17.78 37.71 -3.64
N ASP A 587 17.32 37.81 -4.89
CA ASP A 587 17.93 37.17 -6.07
C ASP A 587 18.92 38.13 -6.79
N ALA A 588 19.41 39.18 -6.12
CA ALA A 588 20.21 40.23 -6.76
C ALA A 588 21.43 39.64 -7.51
N PRO A 589 21.53 39.81 -8.85
CA PRO A 589 22.60 39.21 -9.63
C PRO A 589 23.94 39.85 -9.25
N ARG A 590 24.86 39.05 -8.69
CA ARG A 590 26.21 39.48 -8.34
C ARG A 590 27.22 39.09 -9.44
N PRO A 591 28.28 39.88 -9.69
CA PRO A 591 29.31 39.54 -10.66
C PRO A 591 30.00 38.21 -10.29
N ARG A 592 29.85 37.23 -11.18
CA ARG A 592 30.17 35.83 -10.92
C ARG A 592 31.63 35.52 -11.25
N LYS A 593 32.35 34.82 -10.37
CA LYS A 593 33.73 34.36 -10.62
C LYS A 593 33.86 32.88 -10.98
N LYS A 594 32.93 32.00 -10.60
CA LYS A 594 33.08 30.53 -10.75
C LYS A 594 31.76 29.83 -11.16
N SER A 595 31.87 28.79 -11.99
CA SER A 595 30.75 28.00 -12.55
C SER A 595 30.50 26.72 -11.75
N ILE A 596 29.37 26.03 -11.99
CA ILE A 596 29.06 24.71 -11.41
C ILE A 596 30.15 23.66 -11.69
N LEU A 597 30.85 23.76 -12.83
CA LEU A 597 31.99 22.88 -13.16
C LEU A 597 33.14 23.01 -12.16
N TYR A 598 33.24 24.13 -11.44
CA TYR A 598 34.25 24.29 -10.39
C TYR A 598 33.96 23.42 -9.17
N LEU A 599 32.68 23.18 -8.86
CA LEU A 599 32.27 22.28 -7.77
C LEU A 599 32.68 20.83 -8.07
N LEU A 600 32.62 20.43 -9.35
CA LEU A 600 33.09 19.13 -9.84
C LEU A 600 34.61 18.94 -9.72
N TRP A 601 35.38 19.99 -9.44
CA TRP A 601 36.83 19.86 -9.22
C TRP A 601 37.15 19.25 -7.83
N ASN A 602 36.22 19.31 -6.88
CA ASN A 602 36.41 18.72 -5.55
C ASN A 602 36.13 17.21 -5.59
N PRO A 603 37.12 16.33 -5.29
CA PRO A 603 36.89 14.89 -5.27
C PRO A 603 35.84 14.46 -4.24
N PHE A 604 35.64 15.23 -3.17
CA PHE A 604 34.58 14.94 -2.19
C PHE A 604 33.18 15.08 -2.79
N SER A 605 32.97 16.06 -3.67
CA SER A 605 31.70 16.23 -4.38
C SER A 605 31.39 15.01 -5.25
N TRP A 606 32.39 14.43 -5.93
CA TRP A 606 32.21 13.20 -6.72
C TRP A 606 31.76 12.00 -5.90
N VAL A 607 32.34 11.83 -4.71
CA VAL A 607 31.94 10.74 -3.81
C VAL A 607 30.49 10.91 -3.36
N LEU A 608 30.08 12.13 -2.99
CA LEU A 608 28.70 12.41 -2.58
C LEU A 608 27.71 12.21 -3.72
N MET A 609 28.05 12.68 -4.93
CA MET A 609 27.24 12.46 -6.13
C MET A 609 27.07 10.98 -6.46
N LEU A 610 28.14 10.18 -6.33
CA LEU A 610 28.07 8.74 -6.50
C LEU A 610 27.10 8.11 -5.48
N CYS A 611 27.17 8.50 -4.21
CA CYS A 611 26.25 7.99 -3.18
C CYS A 611 24.79 8.35 -3.48
N ILE A 612 24.51 9.57 -3.95
CA ILE A 612 23.16 10.01 -4.36
C ILE A 612 22.65 9.15 -5.52
N SER A 613 23.46 9.02 -6.57
CA SER A 613 23.11 8.24 -7.76
C SER A 613 22.87 6.76 -7.42
N CYS A 614 23.70 6.16 -6.56
CA CYS A 614 23.50 4.78 -6.10
C CYS A 614 22.22 4.63 -5.27
N GLY A 615 21.96 5.55 -4.34
CA GLY A 615 20.75 5.53 -3.53
C GLY A 615 19.47 5.67 -4.36
N SER A 616 19.46 6.58 -5.33
CA SER A 616 18.34 6.79 -6.24
C SER A 616 18.18 5.65 -7.26
N PHE A 617 19.30 5.09 -7.76
CA PHE A 617 19.28 3.86 -8.57
C PHE A 617 18.58 2.71 -7.84
N SER A 618 18.90 2.53 -6.56
CA SER A 618 18.25 1.53 -5.72
C SER A 618 16.75 1.80 -5.58
N LEU A 619 16.32 3.04 -5.32
CA LEU A 619 14.89 3.37 -5.28
C LEU A 619 14.19 3.04 -6.62
N GLY A 620 14.73 3.53 -7.74
CA GLY A 620 14.14 3.31 -9.06
C GLY A 620 14.19 1.84 -9.53
N PHE A 621 15.14 1.03 -9.06
CA PHE A 621 15.19 -0.40 -9.34
C PHE A 621 13.89 -1.10 -8.91
N LEU A 622 13.29 -0.68 -7.79
CA LEU A 622 12.10 -1.31 -7.22
C LEU A 622 10.82 -1.05 -8.01
N ASP A 623 10.72 0.10 -8.68
CA ASP A 623 9.49 0.57 -9.30
C ASP A 623 8.88 -0.47 -10.27
N PRO A 624 9.62 -1.04 -11.25
CA PRO A 624 9.09 -2.08 -12.12
C PRO A 624 9.26 -3.51 -11.59
N THR A 625 10.24 -3.76 -10.71
CA THR A 625 10.67 -5.13 -10.39
C THR A 625 10.00 -5.69 -9.13
N LEU A 626 9.72 -4.84 -8.14
CA LEU A 626 9.26 -5.28 -6.82
C LEU A 626 7.84 -5.85 -6.87
N ALA A 627 6.95 -5.24 -7.65
CA ALA A 627 5.57 -5.73 -7.82
C ALA A 627 5.55 -7.16 -8.37
N LEU A 628 6.31 -7.41 -9.45
CA LEU A 628 6.42 -8.73 -10.08
C LEU A 628 7.05 -9.78 -9.15
N HIS A 629 8.04 -9.38 -8.36
CA HIS A 629 8.64 -10.28 -7.37
C HIS A 629 7.66 -10.62 -6.24
N ALA A 630 6.92 -9.63 -5.75
CA ALA A 630 5.96 -9.80 -4.67
C ALA A 630 4.78 -10.70 -5.05
N GLU A 631 4.34 -10.68 -6.31
CA GLU A 631 3.29 -11.58 -6.81
C GLU A 631 3.66 -13.07 -6.77
N LYS A 632 4.96 -13.41 -6.65
CA LYS A 632 5.39 -14.79 -6.44
C LYS A 632 4.97 -15.34 -5.08
N LEU A 633 4.67 -14.48 -4.10
CA LEU A 633 4.16 -14.90 -2.80
C LEU A 633 2.68 -15.29 -2.90
N PRO A 634 2.27 -16.45 -2.37
CA PRO A 634 0.87 -16.90 -2.42
C PRO A 634 -0.09 -15.94 -1.69
N GLU A 635 0.42 -15.19 -0.70
CA GLU A 635 -0.34 -14.21 0.06
C GLU A 635 -0.72 -12.97 -0.79
N LEU A 636 0.11 -12.60 -1.76
CA LEU A 636 0.02 -11.38 -2.58
C LEU A 636 -0.42 -11.63 -4.03
N LYS A 637 -0.39 -12.87 -4.51
CA LYS A 637 -0.78 -13.25 -5.88
C LYS A 637 -2.19 -12.75 -6.24
N GLY A 638 -2.30 -11.94 -7.29
CA GLY A 638 -3.57 -11.40 -7.79
C GLY A 638 -4.22 -10.30 -6.92
N LYS A 639 -3.52 -9.80 -5.89
CA LYS A 639 -4.04 -8.78 -4.95
C LYS A 639 -3.29 -7.44 -5.11
N ALA A 640 -3.52 -6.75 -6.22
CA ALA A 640 -2.85 -5.49 -6.57
C ALA A 640 -2.89 -4.42 -5.45
N ALA A 641 -4.00 -4.32 -4.70
CA ALA A 641 -4.11 -3.40 -3.57
C ALA A 641 -3.13 -3.70 -2.43
N LEU A 642 -2.87 -4.98 -2.11
CA LEU A 642 -1.89 -5.37 -1.09
C LEU A 642 -0.46 -5.14 -1.56
N VAL A 643 -0.19 -5.37 -2.85
CA VAL A 643 1.11 -5.04 -3.46
C VAL A 643 1.34 -3.53 -3.37
N GLY A 644 0.34 -2.69 -3.65
CA GLY A 644 0.42 -1.24 -3.45
C GLY A 644 0.66 -0.84 -1.99
N LEU A 645 -0.01 -1.48 -1.02
CA LEU A 645 0.22 -1.25 0.41
C LEU A 645 1.64 -1.63 0.85
N MET A 646 2.28 -2.60 0.21
CA MET A 646 3.66 -3.01 0.51
C MET A 646 4.66 -1.89 0.15
N PHE A 647 4.47 -1.18 -0.96
CA PHE A 647 5.30 -0.01 -1.32
C PHE A 647 5.22 1.11 -0.25
N LEU A 648 4.13 1.17 0.53
CA LEU A 648 4.00 2.12 1.63
C LEU A 648 5.00 1.88 2.76
N VAL A 649 5.47 0.64 2.95
CA VAL A 649 6.39 0.34 4.05
C VAL A 649 7.73 1.02 3.81
N GLY A 650 8.32 0.85 2.63
CA GLY A 650 9.59 1.48 2.27
C GLY A 650 9.49 3.01 2.22
N GLY A 651 8.56 3.53 1.43
CA GLY A 651 8.36 4.98 1.29
C GLY A 651 7.90 5.66 2.58
N GLY A 652 7.05 4.98 3.37
CA GLY A 652 6.52 5.51 4.63
C GLY A 652 7.57 5.60 5.72
N ILE A 653 8.45 4.59 5.84
CA ILE A 653 9.56 4.63 6.80
C ILE A 653 10.61 5.66 6.38
N TYR A 654 10.92 5.77 5.09
CA TYR A 654 11.74 6.86 4.56
C TYR A 654 11.16 8.22 4.98
N SER A 655 9.87 8.44 4.70
CA SER A 655 9.17 9.71 4.99
C SER A 655 9.17 10.02 6.49
N PHE A 656 8.84 9.04 7.33
CA PHE A 656 8.75 9.24 8.78
C PHE A 656 10.11 9.49 9.43
N THR A 657 11.17 8.85 8.93
CA THR A 657 12.52 9.00 9.48
C THR A 657 13.29 10.17 8.88
N ALA A 658 12.83 10.76 7.76
CA ALA A 658 13.53 11.84 7.08
C ALA A 658 13.84 13.08 7.95
N PRO A 659 12.89 13.62 8.75
CA PRO A 659 13.17 14.76 9.63
C PRO A 659 14.18 14.43 10.72
N LEU A 660 14.17 13.18 11.22
CA LEU A 660 15.12 12.72 12.23
C LEU A 660 16.55 12.71 11.69
N TRP A 661 16.75 12.20 10.47
CA TRP A 661 18.06 12.21 9.82
C TRP A 661 18.53 13.63 9.53
N GLY A 662 17.62 14.52 9.12
CA GLY A 662 17.91 15.93 8.95
C GLY A 662 18.39 16.61 10.25
N TYR A 663 17.65 16.42 11.34
CA TYR A 663 18.00 16.94 12.66
C TYR A 663 19.35 16.41 13.18
N LEU A 664 19.60 15.11 13.05
CA LEU A 664 20.86 14.50 13.45
C LEU A 664 22.04 15.03 12.64
N THR A 665 21.83 15.25 11.34
CA THR A 665 22.83 15.83 10.46
C THR A 665 23.19 17.25 10.89
N ASP A 666 22.18 18.07 11.19
CA ASP A 666 22.42 19.46 11.56
C ASP A 666 23.06 19.60 12.95
N LYS A 667 22.65 18.79 13.92
CA LYS A 667 23.14 18.85 15.31
C LYS A 667 24.51 18.19 15.52
N LYS A 668 24.76 17.04 14.89
CA LYS A 668 25.99 16.25 15.13
C LYS A 668 27.06 16.43 14.05
N GLY A 669 26.72 16.94 12.86
CA GLY A 669 27.68 17.19 11.78
C GLY A 669 28.37 15.94 11.20
N TYR A 670 27.90 14.73 11.52
CA TYR A 670 28.52 13.47 11.08
C TYR A 670 28.08 13.03 9.68
N VAL A 671 28.15 13.92 8.69
CA VAL A 671 27.63 13.71 7.32
C VAL A 671 28.18 12.41 6.69
N LYS A 672 29.49 12.22 6.67
CA LYS A 672 30.14 11.06 6.02
C LYS A 672 29.77 9.73 6.68
N THR A 673 29.76 9.71 8.01
CA THR A 673 29.44 8.50 8.78
C THR A 673 27.98 8.10 8.60
N MET A 674 27.06 9.08 8.57
CA MET A 674 25.64 8.82 8.32
C MET A 674 25.41 8.24 6.92
N ILE A 675 26.04 8.82 5.89
CA ILE A 675 25.95 8.30 4.52
C ILE A 675 26.46 6.85 4.44
N GLY A 676 27.60 6.57 5.07
CA GLY A 676 28.18 5.23 5.12
C GLY A 676 27.27 4.20 5.81
N ILE A 677 26.76 4.54 7.00
CA ILE A 677 25.85 3.66 7.76
C ILE A 677 24.53 3.47 6.99
N GLY A 678 23.95 4.53 6.45
CA GLY A 678 22.71 4.48 5.68
C GLY A 678 22.81 3.55 4.48
N ASN A 679 23.87 3.68 3.67
CA ASN A 679 24.10 2.80 2.51
C ASN A 679 24.36 1.34 2.91
N LEU A 680 25.05 1.08 4.03
CA LEU A 680 25.22 -0.29 4.54
C LEU A 680 23.89 -0.90 5.01
N VAL A 681 23.07 -0.15 5.75
CA VAL A 681 21.75 -0.60 6.19
C VAL A 681 20.84 -0.87 4.99
N ALA A 682 20.86 0.01 3.98
CA ALA A 682 20.14 -0.20 2.74
C ALA A 682 20.63 -1.45 1.99
N ALA A 683 21.94 -1.68 1.92
CA ALA A 683 22.52 -2.87 1.29
C ALA A 683 22.06 -4.16 1.99
N VAL A 684 22.01 -4.18 3.33
CA VAL A 684 21.43 -5.30 4.09
C VAL A 684 19.96 -5.50 3.75
N GLY A 685 19.19 -4.41 3.63
CA GLY A 685 17.80 -4.46 3.15
C GLY A 685 17.68 -5.17 1.80
N TYR A 686 18.49 -4.80 0.81
CA TYR A 686 18.48 -5.43 -0.52
C TYR A 686 18.88 -6.91 -0.52
N LEU A 687 19.88 -7.30 0.30
CA LEU A 687 20.29 -8.71 0.42
C LEU A 687 19.18 -9.59 1.01
N LEU A 688 18.37 -9.04 1.91
CA LEU A 688 17.24 -9.74 2.52
C LEU A 688 15.99 -9.76 1.64
N MET A 689 15.82 -8.75 0.77
CA MET A 689 14.60 -8.55 -0.02
C MET A 689 14.43 -9.56 -1.17
N GLY A 690 15.47 -9.75 -1.99
CA GLY A 690 15.52 -10.82 -3.00
C GLY A 690 16.48 -11.89 -2.49
N PRO A 691 16.05 -12.75 -1.55
CA PRO A 691 16.91 -13.48 -0.62
C PRO A 691 18.18 -13.95 -1.29
N THR A 692 19.30 -13.33 -0.90
CA THR A 692 20.51 -13.40 -1.70
C THR A 692 20.97 -14.85 -1.86
N PRO A 693 21.35 -15.28 -3.08
CA PRO A 693 21.91 -16.61 -3.31
C PRO A 693 23.22 -16.85 -2.54
N LEU A 694 23.84 -15.80 -1.99
CA LEU A 694 25.08 -15.84 -1.21
C LEU A 694 24.88 -16.37 0.22
N ILE A 695 23.66 -16.30 0.76
CA ILE A 695 23.33 -16.80 2.10
C ILE A 695 22.32 -17.95 1.90
N PRO A 696 22.77 -19.22 1.90
CA PRO A 696 21.86 -20.34 1.82
C PRO A 696 20.87 -20.33 2.99
N ASP A 697 19.65 -20.80 2.75
CA ASP A 697 18.55 -21.00 3.73
C ASP A 697 17.71 -19.76 4.14
N LEU A 698 17.78 -18.62 3.44
CA LEU A 698 16.87 -17.49 3.69
C LEU A 698 15.43 -17.80 3.21
N PRO A 699 14.41 -17.72 4.09
CA PRO A 699 13.03 -18.03 3.70
C PRO A 699 12.38 -16.87 2.95
N PHE A 700 11.92 -17.12 1.72
CA PHE A 700 11.08 -16.15 0.99
C PHE A 700 9.66 -16.10 1.59
N LYS A 701 9.44 -15.16 2.52
CA LYS A 701 8.18 -14.96 3.26
C LYS A 701 7.81 -13.49 3.33
N LEU A 702 6.52 -13.18 3.48
CA LEU A 702 6.03 -11.80 3.51
C LEU A 702 6.69 -10.93 4.60
N TRP A 703 6.84 -11.44 5.82
CA TRP A 703 7.47 -10.66 6.90
C TRP A 703 8.92 -10.27 6.59
N LEU A 704 9.67 -11.13 5.89
CA LEU A 704 11.04 -10.84 5.48
C LEU A 704 11.07 -9.76 4.39
N LEU A 705 10.12 -9.82 3.45
CA LEU A 705 9.93 -8.78 2.44
C LEU A 705 9.54 -7.42 3.05
N LEU A 706 8.64 -7.38 4.03
CA LEU A 706 8.24 -6.14 4.70
C LEU A 706 9.36 -5.55 5.56
N SER A 707 10.09 -6.41 6.31
CA SER A 707 11.23 -5.97 7.12
C SER A 707 12.41 -5.50 6.29
N SER A 708 12.68 -6.11 5.14
CA SER A 708 13.72 -5.66 4.21
C SER A 708 13.38 -4.31 3.57
N LEU A 709 12.12 -4.09 3.17
CA LEU A 709 11.64 -2.79 2.71
C LEU A 709 11.75 -1.70 3.79
N ALA A 710 11.48 -2.05 5.04
CA ALA A 710 11.64 -1.16 6.18
C ALA A 710 13.11 -0.75 6.40
N LEU A 711 14.02 -1.73 6.40
CA LEU A 711 15.46 -1.48 6.50
C LEU A 711 15.97 -0.63 5.34
N MET A 712 15.50 -0.92 4.13
CA MET A 712 15.84 -0.14 2.95
C MET A 712 15.39 1.33 3.08
N GLY A 713 14.12 1.57 3.46
CA GLY A 713 13.62 2.94 3.64
C GLY A 713 14.41 3.72 4.70
N LEU A 714 14.74 3.07 5.82
CA LEU A 714 15.55 3.64 6.89
C LEU A 714 16.98 3.97 6.43
N GLY A 715 17.62 3.02 5.72
CA GLY A 715 18.98 3.17 5.21
C GLY A 715 19.11 4.25 4.15
N ILE A 716 18.22 4.26 3.15
CA ILE A 716 18.23 5.25 2.06
C ILE A 716 17.93 6.65 2.59
N GLY A 717 17.01 6.81 3.55
CA GLY A 717 16.75 8.10 4.20
C GLY A 717 18.00 8.64 4.92
N CYS A 718 18.68 7.78 5.67
CA CYS A 718 19.94 8.12 6.35
C CYS A 718 21.08 8.42 5.37
N ALA A 719 21.05 7.86 4.16
CA ALA A 719 22.06 8.08 3.13
C ALA A 719 21.83 9.35 2.31
N ILE A 720 20.61 9.61 1.83
CA ILE A 720 20.33 10.70 0.88
C ILE A 720 20.27 12.05 1.60
N ILE A 721 19.58 12.15 2.74
CA ILE A 721 19.30 13.45 3.40
C ILE A 721 20.58 14.22 3.79
N PRO A 722 21.62 13.59 4.35
CA PRO A 722 22.84 14.31 4.71
C PRO A 722 23.67 14.79 3.51
N THR A 723 23.47 14.20 2.32
CA THR A 723 24.31 14.50 1.15
C THR A 723 24.13 15.93 0.66
N PHE A 724 22.92 16.49 0.74
CA PHE A 724 22.68 17.89 0.34
C PHE A 724 23.54 18.86 1.15
N ARG A 725 23.59 18.69 2.48
CA ARG A 725 24.49 19.44 3.36
C ARG A 725 25.96 19.14 3.07
N GLY A 726 26.32 17.89 2.79
CA GLY A 726 27.68 17.51 2.40
C GLY A 726 28.18 18.21 1.13
N VAL A 727 27.32 18.38 0.12
CA VAL A 727 27.67 19.09 -1.12
C VAL A 727 27.79 20.59 -0.84
N LEU A 728 26.95 21.16 0.02
CA LEU A 728 27.12 22.54 0.51
C LEU A 728 28.46 22.73 1.24
N GLU A 729 28.84 21.81 2.13
CA GLU A 729 30.15 21.82 2.81
C GLU A 729 31.31 21.74 1.80
N SER A 730 31.18 20.91 0.76
CA SER A 730 32.16 20.81 -0.33
C SER A 730 32.30 22.12 -1.12
N ALA A 731 31.20 22.85 -1.31
CA ALA A 731 31.20 24.17 -1.93
C ALA A 731 31.90 25.22 -1.03
N LYS A 732 31.63 25.19 0.28
CA LYS A 732 32.31 26.07 1.27
C LYS A 732 33.82 25.81 1.29
N GLU A 733 34.25 24.55 1.22
CA GLU A 733 35.68 24.18 1.16
C GLU A 733 36.41 24.76 -0.07
N LEU A 734 35.70 24.95 -1.18
CA LEU A 734 36.22 25.56 -2.42
C LEU A 734 36.25 27.10 -2.38
N GLY A 735 35.85 27.71 -1.26
CA GLY A 735 35.76 29.15 -1.08
C GLY A 735 34.61 29.78 -1.86
N LEU A 736 33.53 29.04 -2.11
CA LEU A 736 32.28 29.60 -2.65
C LEU A 736 31.50 30.27 -1.52
N GLU A 737 31.05 31.51 -1.74
CA GLU A 737 30.22 32.25 -0.78
C GLU A 737 28.85 31.59 -0.60
N GLU A 738 28.29 31.66 0.62
CA GLU A 738 26.94 31.18 0.95
C GLU A 738 25.86 32.14 0.46
N ASN A 739 25.65 32.13 -0.85
CA ASN A 739 24.65 32.95 -1.54
C ASN A 739 23.70 32.06 -2.35
N MET A 740 22.59 32.65 -2.85
CA MET A 740 21.62 31.98 -3.72
C MET A 740 22.24 31.28 -4.94
N ASP A 741 23.29 31.85 -5.54
CA ASP A 741 24.01 31.20 -6.65
C ASP A 741 24.62 29.85 -6.25
N THR A 742 25.25 29.77 -5.08
CA THR A 742 25.87 28.54 -4.58
C THR A 742 24.81 27.51 -4.21
N HIS A 743 23.73 27.95 -3.56
CA HIS A 743 22.59 27.09 -3.25
C HIS A 743 21.91 26.54 -4.52
N GLY A 744 21.78 27.35 -5.56
CA GLY A 744 21.29 26.92 -6.87
C GLY A 744 22.19 25.89 -7.54
N MET A 745 23.51 26.11 -7.54
CA MET A 745 24.46 25.15 -8.10
C MET A 745 24.41 23.79 -7.38
N VAL A 746 24.39 23.80 -6.04
CA VAL A 746 24.29 22.56 -5.25
C VAL A 746 22.95 21.86 -5.49
N SER A 747 21.85 22.61 -5.50
CA SER A 747 20.52 22.10 -5.78
C SER A 747 20.41 21.45 -7.17
N GLY A 748 20.89 22.13 -8.20
CA GLY A 748 20.88 21.63 -9.57
C GLY A 748 21.73 20.37 -9.73
N LEU A 749 22.89 20.30 -9.07
CA LEU A 749 23.77 19.14 -9.08
C LEU A 749 23.16 17.94 -8.33
N PHE A 750 22.61 18.18 -7.14
CA PHE A 750 21.92 17.16 -6.35
C PHE A 750 20.78 16.53 -7.14
N ASN A 751 19.90 17.36 -7.71
CA ASN A 751 18.75 16.89 -8.47
C ASN A 751 19.18 16.12 -9.73
N SER A 752 20.25 16.55 -10.38
CA SER A 752 20.81 15.87 -11.56
C SER A 752 21.28 14.46 -11.22
N CYS A 753 22.08 14.32 -10.16
CA CYS A 753 22.57 13.00 -9.72
C CYS A 753 21.44 12.09 -9.23
N PHE A 754 20.44 12.65 -8.53
CA PHE A 754 19.27 11.89 -8.11
C PHE A 754 18.51 11.35 -9.33
N SER A 755 18.21 12.20 -10.32
CA SER A 755 17.52 11.77 -11.55
C SER A 755 18.33 10.82 -12.42
N LEU A 756 19.66 10.94 -12.45
CA LEU A 756 20.52 9.96 -13.14
C LEU A 756 20.35 8.57 -12.54
N GLY A 757 20.34 8.46 -11.21
CA GLY A 757 20.06 7.20 -10.52
C GLY A 757 18.64 6.69 -10.82
N ALA A 758 17.63 7.55 -10.68
CA ALA A 758 16.23 7.21 -10.91
C ALA A 758 15.94 6.79 -12.37
N PHE A 759 16.70 7.29 -13.35
CA PHE A 759 16.61 6.86 -14.75
C PHE A 759 17.27 5.50 -14.99
N LEU A 760 18.48 5.29 -14.44
CA LEU A 760 19.24 4.07 -14.64
C LEU A 760 18.66 2.88 -13.85
N GLY A 761 18.02 3.14 -12.70
CA GLY A 761 17.42 2.14 -11.80
C GLY A 761 16.42 1.22 -12.51
N PRO A 762 15.28 1.73 -13.02
CA PRO A 762 14.29 0.91 -13.73
C PRO A 762 14.87 0.29 -15.00
N THR A 763 15.70 1.04 -15.75
CA THR A 763 16.22 0.62 -17.06
C THR A 763 17.19 -0.57 -16.96
N ILE A 764 18.22 -0.45 -16.12
CA ILE A 764 19.21 -1.51 -15.92
C ILE A 764 18.65 -2.57 -14.97
N GLY A 765 17.91 -2.14 -13.96
CA GLY A 765 17.28 -3.00 -12.95
C GLY A 765 16.29 -3.99 -13.50
N GLY A 766 15.37 -3.54 -14.36
CA GLY A 766 14.43 -4.41 -15.06
C GLY A 766 15.14 -5.43 -15.93
N LEU A 767 16.13 -5.00 -16.73
CA LEU A 767 16.93 -5.91 -17.57
C LEU A 767 17.69 -6.96 -16.76
N LEU A 768 18.24 -6.59 -15.61
CA LEU A 768 18.94 -7.52 -14.71
C LEU A 768 17.96 -8.51 -14.07
N ALA A 769 16.81 -8.02 -13.62
CA ALA A 769 15.77 -8.87 -13.03
C ALA A 769 15.20 -9.87 -14.04
N ASP A 770 15.03 -9.47 -15.30
CA ASP A 770 14.56 -10.34 -16.39
C ASP A 770 15.58 -11.42 -16.76
N LYS A 771 16.87 -11.06 -16.87
CA LYS A 771 17.92 -12.00 -17.31
C LYS A 771 18.43 -12.93 -16.21
N PHE A 772 18.63 -12.39 -15.00
CA PHE A 772 19.29 -13.10 -13.90
C PHE A 772 18.35 -13.40 -12.73
N GLY A 773 17.10 -12.95 -12.78
CA GLY A 773 16.16 -13.03 -11.68
C GLY A 773 16.31 -11.87 -10.69
N PHE A 774 15.21 -11.58 -9.98
CA PHE A 774 15.15 -10.50 -8.99
C PHE A 774 16.20 -10.66 -7.88
N ASP A 775 16.51 -11.88 -7.45
CA ASP A 775 17.40 -12.15 -6.32
C ASP A 775 18.85 -11.71 -6.61
N TRP A 776 19.35 -12.01 -7.81
CA TRP A 776 20.65 -11.54 -8.29
C TRP A 776 20.67 -10.03 -8.58
N ALA A 777 19.58 -9.49 -9.11
CA ALA A 777 19.47 -8.05 -9.37
C ALA A 777 19.46 -7.22 -8.07
N ALA A 778 18.74 -7.67 -7.04
CA ALA A 778 18.73 -7.09 -5.70
C ALA A 778 20.10 -7.22 -5.02
N THR A 779 20.77 -8.37 -5.15
CA THR A 779 22.15 -8.57 -4.68
C THR A 779 23.13 -7.60 -5.38
N GLY A 780 22.94 -7.36 -6.68
CA GLY A 780 23.70 -6.36 -7.44
C GLY A 780 23.52 -4.94 -6.89
N CYS A 781 22.29 -4.56 -6.53
CA CYS A 781 22.01 -3.28 -5.89
C CYS A 781 22.72 -3.13 -4.53
N ALA A 782 22.70 -4.19 -3.70
CA ALA A 782 23.45 -4.20 -2.44
C ALA A 782 24.96 -4.05 -2.66
N GLY A 783 25.51 -4.70 -3.70
CA GLY A 783 26.91 -4.55 -4.11
C GLY A 783 27.25 -3.12 -4.52
N LEU A 784 26.39 -2.46 -5.29
CA LEU A 784 26.56 -1.07 -5.72
C LEU A 784 26.56 -0.09 -4.53
N LEU A 785 25.62 -0.26 -3.58
CA LEU A 785 25.57 0.54 -2.35
C LEU A 785 26.82 0.33 -1.50
N THR A 786 27.25 -0.91 -1.32
CA THR A 786 28.47 -1.25 -0.55
C THR A 786 29.72 -0.68 -1.23
N PHE A 787 29.80 -0.73 -2.56
CA PHE A 787 30.89 -0.13 -3.33
C PHE A 787 30.99 1.38 -3.11
N SER A 788 29.86 2.09 -3.08
CA SER A 788 29.83 3.53 -2.76
C SER A 788 30.37 3.83 -1.36
N VAL A 789 30.11 2.95 -0.38
CA VAL A 789 30.64 3.05 0.99
C VAL A 789 32.15 2.83 1.01
N VAL A 790 32.66 1.84 0.27
CA VAL A 790 34.11 1.61 0.17
C VAL A 790 34.81 2.83 -0.40
N ILE A 791 34.28 3.44 -1.46
CA ILE A 791 34.84 4.68 -2.02
C ILE A 791 34.81 5.82 -1.00
N LEU A 792 33.71 5.99 -0.27
CA LEU A 792 33.59 7.02 0.77
C LEU A 792 34.58 6.81 1.92
N LEU A 793 34.82 5.56 2.33
CA LEU A 793 35.79 5.20 3.37
C LEU A 793 37.22 5.43 2.88
N VAL A 794 37.58 4.96 1.69
CA VAL A 794 38.90 5.17 1.08
C VAL A 794 39.18 6.67 0.97
N PHE A 795 38.22 7.44 0.45
CA PHE A 795 38.36 8.90 0.38
C PHE A 795 38.56 9.53 1.76
N SER A 796 37.79 9.10 2.76
CA SER A 796 37.88 9.64 4.12
C SER A 796 39.22 9.32 4.78
N ILE A 797 39.77 8.12 4.57
CA ILE A 797 41.09 7.69 5.08
C ILE A 797 42.21 8.44 4.35
N CYS A 798 42.18 8.51 3.02
CA CYS A 798 43.16 9.25 2.23
C CYS A 798 43.20 10.73 2.62
N ARG A 799 42.03 11.33 2.89
CA ARG A 799 41.92 12.73 3.33
C ARG A 799 42.41 12.93 4.76
N ALA A 800 42.20 11.96 5.66
CA ALA A 800 42.73 11.99 7.03
C ALA A 800 44.27 11.92 7.05
N ASN A 801 44.86 11.19 6.11
CA ASN A 801 46.31 10.99 6.01
C ASN A 801 47.02 12.07 5.17
N SER A 802 46.29 12.96 4.49
CA SER A 802 46.90 14.06 3.71
C SER A 802 47.23 15.23 4.64
N PRO A 803 48.45 15.80 4.58
CA PRO A 803 48.84 16.92 5.43
C PRO A 803 47.91 18.12 5.16
N ARG A 804 47.22 18.60 6.21
CA ARG A 804 46.42 19.83 6.13
C ARG A 804 47.34 20.97 5.71
N LYS A 805 47.21 21.47 4.47
CA LYS A 805 47.77 22.77 4.11
C LYS A 805 47.03 23.81 4.96
N PRO A 806 47.73 24.66 5.75
CA PRO A 806 47.06 25.71 6.49
C PRO A 806 46.32 26.62 5.51
N TYR A 807 45.07 26.90 5.84
CA TYR A 807 44.21 27.85 5.14
C TYR A 807 44.92 29.21 5.17
N GLN A 808 45.37 29.73 4.02
CA GLN A 808 45.73 31.14 3.90
C GLN A 808 44.44 31.96 3.95
N GLY A 809 43.96 32.21 5.17
CA GLY A 809 43.05 33.31 5.40
C GLY A 809 43.77 34.59 4.98
N SER A 810 43.25 35.28 3.98
CA SER A 810 43.64 36.64 3.66
C SER A 810 43.21 37.53 4.83
N ILE A 811 44.05 37.58 5.88
CA ILE A 811 43.99 38.64 6.88
C ILE A 811 44.42 39.89 6.11
N HIS A 812 43.46 40.70 5.67
CA HIS A 812 43.72 42.10 5.41
C HIS A 812 44.13 42.71 6.75
N ILE A 813 45.43 42.77 6.99
CA ILE A 813 46.02 43.64 8.00
C ILE A 813 45.66 45.05 7.55
N TYR A 814 44.81 45.71 8.32
CA TYR A 814 44.55 47.13 8.21
C TYR A 814 45.86 47.83 8.56
N ASP A 815 46.57 48.33 7.55
CA ASP A 815 47.75 49.18 7.72
C ASP A 815 47.26 50.62 8.00
N PRO A 816 47.45 51.17 9.21
CA PRO A 816 46.97 52.51 9.55
C PRO A 816 47.85 53.63 8.97
N SER A 817 48.86 53.32 8.15
CA SER A 817 49.80 54.33 7.64
C SER A 817 49.48 54.87 6.24
N ALA A 818 48.38 54.42 5.61
CA ALA A 818 48.03 54.80 4.23
C ALA A 818 46.84 55.77 4.09
N SER A 819 46.40 56.44 5.16
CA SER A 819 45.25 57.37 5.12
C SER A 819 45.60 58.87 5.12
N GLU A 820 46.83 59.26 4.78
CA GLU A 820 47.22 60.69 4.73
C GLU A 820 47.65 61.22 3.34
N ALA A 821 47.47 60.47 2.25
CA ALA A 821 47.96 60.91 0.93
C ALA A 821 46.92 60.99 -0.21
N ALA A 822 45.62 61.11 0.10
CA ALA A 822 44.57 61.17 -0.94
C ALA A 822 43.50 62.25 -0.69
N VAL A 823 43.91 63.41 -0.17
CA VAL A 823 43.11 64.66 -0.23
C VAL A 823 44.02 65.82 -0.67
N SER A 824 44.54 65.73 -1.89
CA SER A 824 45.08 66.88 -2.65
C SER A 824 45.42 66.44 -4.07
N GLY A 825 44.45 66.57 -4.99
CA GLY A 825 44.73 66.35 -6.41
C GLY A 825 43.50 66.08 -7.26
N VAL A 826 42.95 67.17 -7.80
CA VAL A 826 41.96 67.30 -8.88
C VAL A 826 40.49 67.15 -8.49
#